data_AF-A0A1G4A0P9-F1
#
_entry.id   AF-A0A1G4A0P9-F1
#
_cell.length_a   1.000
_cell.length_b   1.000
_cell.length_c   1.000
_cell.angle_alpha   90.00
_cell.angle_beta   90.00
_cell.angle_gamma   90.00
#
_symmetry.space_group_name_H-M   'P 1'
#
loop_
_entity.id
_entity.type
_entity.pdbx_description
1 polymer ?
#
loop_
_entity_poly.entity_id
_entity_poly.type
_entity_poly.pdbx_seq_one_letter_code
_entity_poly.pdbx_strand_id
1 'polypeptide(L)'
;MTPAGPSGIRSLFFTVTDHAFFPGTLATVNSILHFHDTEGLEIVVVEHEAHALSDAQRAILASHARVRLLGSSTFEQAGRKIGPWELKAYAAADLAAQCQVLIGIDSDCMLCAPVEDEIKRCLQTGGFHGGKDGDGSTYDESYAPYGIAAQSHNTCYMSTSLFFLATTPPNRQVLDEWALRTNQAIYNNTGPCPGHGDQGVLNAVLFARQRTADVHLLDNDLWSQHWRYWDTITEWWDGQFINLTAGGRPQRSFHCGGAEKFWEHSHRDRVLGDHASQSWPYVWFLTMLWFGRCQDWKISPSGWLPDSSHHLAEDLARFLPMIFTVHPDARRQWDGITDAMIDFILRDIPRALSLGGGSLTELFQLVDGDKTIRRYVEIGGYEGGSILAVALRFANRDIDFHCVESFMGNLNGTMDGHRLPRRTTFERNLARFPSLRVHLEAQASPHGAAAFDDTSIDFLFIDGCHETPALLADIDTWLPKIRPAGWIAGDDYGWASVREAVHQRFPNAEATRSGCVWMHRRKETISINSTLGSLRKLIFKNHLSPGDIVTLTAAVRDLHLSYPGKFITDVRTTCPALWEHNPFITPVADEDPQAEVIECHYPLIHESNTAPYHMLHGFRLFLEERLGVAIKAHAFKGDIHLSADEKTWMSQIEEMEGVGTRFWIIVSGGKIDFTAKWWDPDRAQAVVDHFKGRIRFVQCGEAQHHHPPLRDVIDLRGNTSARQLVRLMYHADGVVCPVTFLMHLAAAVEIKPGRPKNRACVVIAGGREPSQWEAYPHHQFLHTNGMLPCCDQGGCWKSRVEPLGDGDEKDKSLCLRPIALPSGRKLPQCLDMITARQVIDAVENYLPHSRPDTPTQQDARVYNDSRLRSCPHCLSPVSTDDFFCTNCGDPLVPHLRLNATDDKP
;
A
#
# COMPACT_ATOMS: atom_id res chain seq x y z
N MET A 1 -13.87 -10.77 -17.25
CA MET A 1 -14.35 -10.28 -18.56
C MET A 1 -13.52 -9.04 -18.84
N THR A 2 -12.63 -8.99 -19.82
CA THR A 2 -12.89 -8.96 -21.29
C THR A 2 -11.64 -9.44 -22.07
N PRO A 3 -11.77 -9.90 -23.32
CA PRO A 3 -11.66 -8.95 -24.43
C PRO A 3 -12.73 -9.15 -25.51
N ALA A 4 -13.41 -8.05 -25.84
CA ALA A 4 -14.04 -7.83 -27.14
C ALA A 4 -13.32 -6.61 -27.73
N GLY A 5 -12.75 -6.60 -28.94
CA GLY A 5 -12.61 -7.57 -30.02
C GLY A 5 -11.53 -7.05 -31.00
N PRO A 6 -11.34 -7.69 -32.17
CA PRO A 6 -10.36 -7.28 -33.16
C PRO A 6 -10.85 -6.02 -33.88
N SER A 7 -10.25 -4.87 -33.61
CA SER A 7 -10.64 -3.62 -34.29
C SER A 7 -10.19 -3.57 -35.75
N GLY A 8 -9.29 -4.46 -36.20
CA GLY A 8 -8.81 -4.50 -37.59
C GLY A 8 -8.07 -3.24 -38.04
N ILE A 9 -7.81 -2.29 -37.12
CA ILE A 9 -7.05 -1.07 -37.38
C ILE A 9 -5.59 -1.44 -37.33
N ARG A 10 -4.87 -1.19 -38.43
CA ARG A 10 -3.42 -1.38 -38.45
C ARG A 10 -2.75 -0.19 -37.80
N SER A 11 -2.21 -0.36 -36.59
CA SER A 11 -1.55 0.69 -35.83
C SER A 11 -0.07 0.39 -35.62
N LEU A 12 0.76 1.43 -35.58
CA LEU A 12 2.20 1.28 -35.36
C LEU A 12 2.67 2.29 -34.32
N PHE A 13 3.25 1.79 -33.23
CA PHE A 13 3.99 2.62 -32.27
C PHE A 13 5.44 2.75 -32.74
N PHE A 14 6.04 3.92 -32.57
CA PHE A 14 7.48 4.06 -32.73
C PHE A 14 8.10 4.95 -31.66
N THR A 15 9.35 4.64 -31.29
CA THR A 15 10.19 5.44 -30.40
C THR A 15 11.63 5.44 -30.90
N VAL A 16 12.41 6.46 -30.52
CA VAL A 16 13.84 6.58 -30.81
C VAL A 16 14.63 6.34 -29.53
N THR A 17 15.66 5.49 -29.61
CA THR A 17 16.50 5.12 -28.46
C THR A 17 17.97 5.14 -28.80
N ASP A 18 18.79 5.17 -27.76
CA ASP A 18 20.21 4.84 -27.78
C ASP A 18 20.57 4.04 -26.53
N HIS A 19 21.86 3.77 -26.32
CA HIS A 19 22.36 3.05 -25.14
C HIS A 19 21.92 3.66 -23.80
N ALA A 20 21.90 5.00 -23.69
CA ALA A 20 21.62 5.71 -22.45
C ALA A 20 20.11 5.79 -22.15
N PHE A 21 19.28 5.89 -23.19
CA PHE A 21 17.82 5.90 -23.08
C PHE A 21 17.20 4.50 -22.93
N PHE A 22 17.98 3.44 -23.10
CA PHE A 22 17.50 2.06 -23.05
C PHE A 22 16.59 1.72 -21.84
N PRO A 23 16.91 2.12 -20.58
CA PRO A 23 16.03 1.81 -19.45
C PRO A 23 14.61 2.38 -19.63
N GLY A 24 14.52 3.61 -20.13
CA GLY A 24 13.26 4.24 -20.50
C GLY A 24 12.56 3.49 -21.62
N THR A 25 13.27 3.26 -22.72
CA THR A 25 12.76 2.56 -23.91
C THR A 25 12.17 1.20 -23.54
N LEU A 26 12.86 0.45 -22.69
CA LEU A 26 12.38 -0.86 -22.24
C LEU A 26 11.05 -0.72 -21.48
N ALA A 27 10.97 0.22 -20.54
CA ALA A 27 9.74 0.49 -19.79
C ALA A 27 8.61 1.00 -20.70
N THR A 28 8.89 1.88 -21.66
CA THR A 28 7.94 2.36 -22.67
C THR A 28 7.39 1.21 -23.52
N VAL A 29 8.25 0.39 -24.11
CA VAL A 29 7.85 -0.78 -24.92
C VAL A 29 7.02 -1.75 -24.10
N ASN A 30 7.46 -2.05 -22.87
CA ASN A 30 6.73 -2.93 -21.97
C ASN A 30 5.36 -2.37 -21.56
N SER A 31 5.24 -1.05 -21.38
CA SER A 31 3.96 -0.41 -21.11
C SER A 31 2.99 -0.51 -22.28
N ILE A 32 3.48 -0.43 -23.53
CA ILE A 32 2.66 -0.63 -24.72
C ILE A 32 2.20 -2.09 -24.78
N LEU A 33 3.11 -3.05 -24.63
CA LEU A 33 2.81 -4.48 -24.65
C LEU A 33 1.88 -4.91 -23.50
N HIS A 34 1.93 -4.22 -22.35
CA HIS A 34 1.06 -4.49 -21.22
C HIS A 34 -0.42 -4.29 -21.58
N PHE A 35 -0.74 -3.23 -22.34
CA PHE A 35 -2.12 -2.92 -22.73
C PHE A 35 -2.48 -3.43 -24.13
N HIS A 36 -1.51 -3.55 -25.05
CA HIS A 36 -1.74 -3.74 -26.49
C HIS A 36 -1.08 -5.00 -27.07
N ASP A 37 -1.26 -6.16 -26.43
CA ASP A 37 -0.76 -7.44 -26.95
C ASP A 37 -1.79 -8.19 -27.84
N THR A 38 -2.64 -7.47 -28.58
CA THR A 38 -3.63 -8.05 -29.53
C THR A 38 -3.24 -7.87 -31.00
N GLU A 39 -3.58 -8.81 -31.89
CA GLU A 39 -3.22 -8.74 -33.33
C GLU A 39 -3.57 -7.38 -33.98
N GLY A 40 -2.63 -6.80 -34.74
CA GLY A 40 -2.83 -5.54 -35.49
C GLY A 40 -1.99 -4.33 -35.06
N LEU A 41 -1.23 -4.45 -33.96
CA LEU A 41 -0.34 -3.40 -33.46
C LEU A 41 1.13 -3.85 -33.46
N GLU A 42 1.98 -3.05 -34.10
CA GLU A 42 3.43 -3.24 -34.20
C GLU A 42 4.17 -2.14 -33.38
N ILE A 43 5.33 -2.47 -32.82
CA ILE A 43 6.19 -1.53 -32.11
C ILE A 43 7.54 -1.46 -32.85
N VAL A 44 7.90 -0.28 -33.34
CA VAL A 44 9.19 -0.03 -34.00
C VAL A 44 10.09 0.76 -33.05
N VAL A 45 11.23 0.18 -32.69
CA VAL A 45 12.25 0.87 -31.91
C VAL A 45 13.38 1.28 -32.86
N VAL A 46 13.59 2.58 -33.00
CA VAL A 46 14.60 3.16 -33.87
C VAL A 46 15.87 3.42 -33.07
N GLU A 47 16.93 2.67 -33.37
CA GLU A 47 18.23 2.79 -32.72
C GLU A 47 19.06 3.89 -33.38
N HIS A 48 19.53 4.85 -32.59
CA HIS A 48 20.52 5.83 -33.01
C HIS A 48 21.94 5.22 -32.94
N GLU A 49 22.44 4.72 -34.06
CA GLU A 49 23.65 3.88 -34.11
C GLU A 49 24.94 4.64 -33.72
N ALA A 50 24.95 5.98 -33.73
CA ALA A 50 26.08 6.75 -33.22
C ALA A 50 26.31 6.53 -31.71
N HIS A 51 25.25 6.15 -30.98
CA HIS A 51 25.28 5.77 -29.57
C HIS A 51 24.57 4.40 -29.41
N ALA A 52 25.00 3.43 -30.22
CA ALA A 52 24.35 2.13 -30.41
C ALA A 52 24.02 1.37 -29.11
N LEU A 53 22.93 0.62 -29.16
CA LEU A 53 22.54 -0.35 -28.14
C LEU A 53 23.59 -1.47 -28.04
N SER A 54 23.78 -2.00 -26.84
CA SER A 54 24.59 -3.22 -26.64
C SER A 54 23.87 -4.45 -27.21
N ASP A 55 24.62 -5.53 -27.46
CA ASP A 55 24.03 -6.79 -27.94
C ASP A 55 22.97 -7.34 -26.95
N ALA A 56 23.20 -7.18 -25.64
CA ALA A 56 22.24 -7.58 -24.62
C ALA A 56 20.96 -6.72 -24.67
N GLN A 57 21.10 -5.40 -24.85
CA GLN A 57 19.97 -4.49 -25.00
C GLN A 57 19.13 -4.83 -26.24
N ARG A 58 19.77 -5.08 -27.38
CA ARG A 58 19.09 -5.52 -28.61
C ARG A 58 18.38 -6.86 -28.40
N ALA A 59 19.03 -7.83 -27.75
CA ALA A 59 18.44 -9.14 -27.48
C ALA A 59 17.19 -9.05 -26.59
N ILE A 60 17.21 -8.18 -25.58
CA ILE A 60 16.04 -7.96 -24.70
C ILE A 60 14.87 -7.39 -25.50
N LEU A 61 15.09 -6.34 -26.31
CA LEU A 61 14.01 -5.76 -27.12
C LEU A 61 13.50 -6.73 -28.18
N ALA A 62 14.39 -7.49 -28.83
CA ALA A 62 14.06 -8.48 -29.85
C ALA A 62 13.40 -9.75 -29.27
N SER A 63 13.32 -9.90 -27.95
CA SER A 63 12.72 -11.08 -27.31
C SER A 63 11.21 -11.21 -27.57
N HIS A 64 10.55 -10.11 -27.94
CA HIS A 64 9.12 -10.09 -28.23
C HIS A 64 8.86 -9.93 -29.73
N ALA A 65 8.05 -10.82 -30.31
CA ALA A 65 7.83 -10.91 -31.76
C ALA A 65 7.22 -9.65 -32.42
N ARG A 66 6.67 -8.73 -31.63
CA ARG A 66 6.05 -7.48 -32.09
C ARG A 66 6.97 -6.26 -32.08
N VAL A 67 8.16 -6.42 -31.50
CA VAL A 67 9.15 -5.35 -31.42
C VAL A 67 10.09 -5.51 -32.61
N ARG A 68 10.06 -4.54 -33.52
CA ARG A 68 10.99 -4.47 -34.65
C ARG A 68 12.05 -3.41 -34.37
N LEU A 69 13.31 -3.81 -34.37
CA LEU A 69 14.45 -2.92 -34.25
C LEU A 69 14.89 -2.45 -35.64
N LEU A 70 15.03 -1.14 -35.83
CA LEU A 70 15.59 -0.52 -37.03
C LEU A 70 16.75 0.38 -36.64
N GLY A 71 17.90 0.21 -37.29
CA GLY A 71 19.02 1.15 -37.14
C GLY A 71 18.75 2.46 -37.87
N SER A 72 19.36 3.54 -37.39
CA SER A 72 19.34 4.87 -38.02
C SER A 72 19.73 4.85 -39.49
N SER A 73 20.60 3.92 -39.90
CA SER A 73 20.99 3.61 -41.27
C SER A 73 19.81 3.30 -42.21
N THR A 74 18.70 2.78 -41.67
CA THR A 74 17.46 2.54 -42.43
C THR A 74 16.84 3.85 -42.94
N PHE A 75 17.09 4.96 -42.25
CA PHE A 75 16.49 6.27 -42.52
C PHE A 75 17.48 7.23 -43.20
N GLU A 76 18.68 6.77 -43.53
CA GLU A 76 19.68 7.56 -44.23
C GLU A 76 19.22 7.85 -45.67
N GLN A 77 19.29 9.13 -46.05
CA GLN A 77 19.10 9.59 -47.42
C GLN A 77 20.09 10.71 -47.69
N ALA A 78 20.41 10.96 -48.97
CA ALA A 78 21.37 12.00 -49.35
C ALA A 78 20.96 13.36 -48.76
N GLY A 79 21.83 13.91 -47.90
CA GLY A 79 21.61 15.20 -47.24
C GLY A 79 20.81 15.16 -45.94
N ARG A 80 20.32 14.00 -45.48
CA ARG A 80 19.72 13.87 -44.13
C ARG A 80 20.83 13.89 -43.07
N LYS A 81 20.73 14.80 -42.11
CA LYS A 81 21.49 14.73 -40.86
C LYS A 81 20.84 13.71 -39.95
N ILE A 82 21.64 12.81 -39.38
CA ILE A 82 21.20 11.80 -38.42
C ILE A 82 21.43 12.33 -37.01
N GLY A 83 20.34 12.43 -36.25
CA GLY A 83 20.30 12.80 -34.84
C GLY A 83 18.96 12.35 -34.25
N PRO A 84 18.78 12.41 -32.92
CA PRO A 84 17.61 11.83 -32.26
C PRO A 84 16.30 12.53 -32.67
N TRP A 85 16.28 13.87 -32.71
CA TRP A 85 15.10 14.64 -33.14
C TRP A 85 14.79 14.40 -34.62
N GLU A 86 15.83 14.33 -35.45
CA GLU A 86 15.71 14.05 -36.87
C GLU A 86 15.14 12.65 -37.13
N LEU A 87 15.66 11.63 -36.43
CA LEU A 87 15.20 10.25 -36.55
C LEU A 87 13.73 10.11 -36.18
N LYS A 88 13.22 10.89 -35.23
CA LYS A 88 11.80 10.88 -34.87
C LYS A 88 10.92 11.36 -36.04
N ALA A 89 11.31 12.47 -36.68
CA ALA A 89 10.61 12.99 -37.85
C ALA A 89 10.74 12.06 -39.08
N TYR A 90 11.93 11.47 -39.30
CA TYR A 90 12.18 10.54 -40.41
C TYR A 90 11.42 9.23 -40.25
N ALA A 91 11.44 8.65 -39.05
CA ALA A 91 10.66 7.47 -38.73
C ALA A 91 9.17 7.73 -38.92
N ALA A 92 8.70 8.92 -38.51
CA ALA A 92 7.31 9.28 -38.71
C ALA A 92 6.93 9.27 -40.20
N ALA A 93 7.70 9.96 -41.05
CA ALA A 93 7.46 10.04 -42.50
C ALA A 93 7.57 8.67 -43.19
N ASP A 94 8.66 7.95 -42.93
CA ASP A 94 9.02 6.74 -43.68
C ASP A 94 8.17 5.51 -43.24
N LEU A 95 7.64 5.49 -42.00
CA LEU A 95 6.79 4.41 -41.49
C LEU A 95 5.28 4.64 -41.71
N ALA A 96 4.84 5.88 -41.95
CA ALA A 96 3.41 6.20 -42.04
C ALA A 96 2.65 5.43 -43.12
N ALA A 97 3.31 5.00 -44.20
CA ALA A 97 2.67 4.20 -45.25
C ALA A 97 2.30 2.77 -44.79
N GLN A 98 2.85 2.30 -43.68
CA GLN A 98 2.73 0.91 -43.21
C GLN A 98 1.48 0.70 -42.34
N CYS A 99 0.90 1.76 -41.77
CA CYS A 99 -0.21 1.72 -40.82
C CYS A 99 -1.33 2.70 -41.21
N GLN A 100 -2.49 2.60 -40.55
CA GLN A 100 -3.60 3.56 -40.65
C GLN A 100 -3.53 4.63 -39.56
N VAL A 101 -3.00 4.27 -38.38
CA VAL A 101 -2.71 5.19 -37.29
C VAL A 101 -1.27 4.97 -36.85
N LEU A 102 -0.46 6.01 -36.93
CA LEU A 102 0.90 6.05 -36.43
C LEU A 102 0.91 6.70 -35.06
N ILE A 103 1.60 6.10 -34.10
CA ILE A 103 1.72 6.61 -32.73
C ILE A 103 3.21 6.83 -32.44
N GLY A 104 3.61 8.08 -32.24
CA GLY A 104 4.95 8.39 -31.75
C GLY A 104 4.92 8.55 -30.24
N ILE A 105 5.88 7.93 -29.57
CA ILE A 105 6.03 7.99 -28.11
C ILE A 105 7.52 8.15 -27.78
N ASP A 106 7.84 9.03 -26.84
CA ASP A 106 9.22 9.20 -26.38
C ASP A 106 9.67 8.02 -25.49
N SER A 107 10.96 7.75 -25.51
CA SER A 107 11.58 6.69 -24.70
C SER A 107 11.52 6.96 -23.19
N ASP A 108 11.10 8.14 -22.74
CA ASP A 108 10.80 8.47 -21.34
C ASP A 108 9.31 8.73 -21.09
N CYS A 109 8.45 8.26 -21.99
CA CYS A 109 7.00 8.30 -21.87
C CYS A 109 6.44 6.87 -21.85
N MET A 110 5.61 6.54 -20.86
CA MET A 110 5.02 5.22 -20.69
C MET A 110 3.50 5.29 -20.61
N LEU A 111 2.81 4.33 -21.22
CA LEU A 111 1.37 4.19 -21.05
C LEU A 111 1.06 3.66 -19.64
N CYS A 112 0.01 4.17 -19.01
CA CYS A 112 -0.52 3.62 -17.76
C CYS A 112 -2.02 3.27 -17.86
N ALA A 113 -2.58 3.36 -19.06
CA ALA A 113 -3.92 2.93 -19.43
C ALA A 113 -3.97 2.50 -20.91
N PRO A 114 -4.98 1.72 -21.32
CA PRO A 114 -5.26 1.46 -22.74
C PRO A 114 -5.48 2.77 -23.53
N VAL A 115 -5.20 2.74 -24.84
CA VAL A 115 -5.32 3.92 -25.73
C VAL A 115 -6.08 3.64 -27.03
N GLU A 116 -6.81 2.52 -27.10
CA GLU A 116 -7.58 2.10 -28.26
C GLU A 116 -8.74 3.05 -28.58
N ASP A 117 -9.30 3.69 -27.57
CA ASP A 117 -10.30 4.76 -27.71
C ASP A 117 -9.72 5.94 -28.50
N GLU A 118 -8.49 6.34 -28.19
CA GLU A 118 -7.82 7.48 -28.83
C GLU A 118 -7.31 7.11 -30.23
N ILE A 119 -6.81 5.89 -30.43
CA ILE A 119 -6.49 5.35 -31.76
C ILE A 119 -7.72 5.39 -32.68
N LYS A 120 -8.87 4.93 -32.19
CA LYS A 120 -10.14 4.97 -32.94
C LYS A 120 -10.57 6.40 -33.23
N ARG A 121 -10.49 7.29 -32.24
CA ARG A 121 -10.86 8.70 -32.41
C ARG A 121 -9.96 9.38 -33.45
N CYS A 122 -8.66 9.17 -33.39
CA CYS A 122 -7.70 9.71 -34.34
C CYS A 122 -7.98 9.24 -35.77
N LEU A 123 -8.31 7.95 -35.95
CA LEU A 123 -8.70 7.44 -37.27
C LEU A 123 -10.01 8.07 -37.78
N GLN A 124 -10.98 8.29 -36.90
CA GLN A 124 -12.29 8.88 -37.24
C GLN A 124 -12.18 10.36 -37.61
N THR A 125 -11.38 11.13 -36.87
CA THR A 125 -11.15 12.55 -37.17
C THR A 125 -10.23 12.74 -38.37
N GLY A 126 -9.35 11.77 -38.66
CA GLY A 126 -8.35 11.87 -39.71
C GLY A 126 -7.21 12.85 -39.39
N GLY A 127 -7.11 13.31 -38.14
CA GLY A 127 -6.23 14.40 -37.69
C GLY A 127 -5.00 13.96 -36.88
N PHE A 128 -4.37 14.94 -36.24
CA PHE A 128 -3.24 14.79 -35.30
C PHE A 128 -3.75 14.93 -33.87
N HIS A 129 -3.41 14.03 -32.98
CA HIS A 129 -3.81 14.10 -31.58
C HIS A 129 -2.56 14.04 -30.70
N GLY A 130 -2.48 14.86 -29.66
CA GLY A 130 -1.33 14.87 -28.77
C GLY A 130 -1.54 15.85 -27.62
N GLY A 131 -0.76 15.71 -26.55
CA GLY A 131 -0.91 16.54 -25.36
C GLY A 131 -0.73 18.04 -25.64
N LYS A 132 -1.53 18.89 -25.00
CA LYS A 132 -1.36 20.35 -25.03
C LYS A 132 0.00 20.70 -24.41
N ASP A 133 0.80 21.50 -25.10
CA ASP A 133 2.05 22.02 -24.57
C ASP A 133 2.04 23.55 -24.48
N GLY A 134 1.95 24.06 -23.24
CA GLY A 134 1.84 25.50 -22.98
C GLY A 134 0.60 26.14 -23.63
N ASP A 135 0.60 27.47 -23.74
CA ASP A 135 -0.52 28.24 -24.31
C ASP A 135 -0.33 28.62 -25.78
N GLY A 136 0.64 28.00 -26.45
CA GLY A 136 0.92 28.25 -27.86
C GLY A 136 2.34 28.73 -28.13
N SER A 137 2.62 29.03 -29.41
CA SER A 137 3.89 29.62 -29.85
C SER A 137 3.64 30.82 -30.75
N THR A 138 4.41 31.88 -30.54
CA THR A 138 4.42 33.06 -31.42
C THR A 138 5.49 32.90 -32.50
N TYR A 139 5.14 33.21 -33.73
CA TYR A 139 6.01 33.14 -34.90
C TYR A 139 6.41 34.55 -35.34
N ASP A 140 7.68 34.87 -35.16
CA ASP A 140 8.29 36.12 -35.59
C ASP A 140 8.85 36.01 -37.03
N GLU A 141 9.65 37.00 -37.44
CA GLU A 141 10.27 37.04 -38.77
C GLU A 141 11.19 35.84 -39.06
N SER A 142 11.71 35.17 -38.02
CA SER A 142 12.58 34.00 -38.20
C SER A 142 11.85 32.79 -38.80
N TYR A 143 10.51 32.74 -38.71
CA TYR A 143 9.69 31.65 -39.25
C TYR A 143 9.33 31.83 -40.74
N ALA A 144 9.87 32.85 -41.42
CA ALA A 144 9.74 33.03 -42.87
C ALA A 144 10.11 31.79 -43.73
N PRO A 145 11.09 30.93 -43.36
CA PRO A 145 11.40 29.69 -44.11
C PRO A 145 10.24 28.68 -44.19
N TYR A 146 9.28 28.75 -43.26
CA TYR A 146 8.06 27.95 -43.29
C TYR A 146 6.94 28.61 -44.13
N GLY A 147 7.13 29.86 -44.59
CA GLY A 147 6.07 30.63 -45.25
C GLY A 147 5.07 31.27 -44.27
N ILE A 148 5.43 31.40 -43.00
CA ILE A 148 4.57 31.99 -41.96
C ILE A 148 4.79 33.52 -41.91
N ALA A 149 3.70 34.28 -41.88
CA ALA A 149 3.76 35.74 -41.73
C ALA A 149 4.11 36.14 -40.28
N ALA A 150 5.00 37.12 -40.11
CA ALA A 150 5.48 37.56 -38.81
C ALA A 150 4.38 38.19 -37.94
N GLN A 151 4.52 37.99 -36.62
CA GLN A 151 3.55 38.22 -35.55
C GLN A 151 2.29 37.34 -35.63
N SER A 152 2.42 36.13 -36.18
CA SER A 152 1.40 35.09 -36.09
C SER A 152 1.48 34.36 -34.74
N HIS A 153 0.35 33.86 -34.24
CA HIS A 153 0.31 33.09 -33.00
C HIS A 153 -0.44 31.77 -33.20
N ASN A 154 0.21 30.66 -32.86
CA ASN A 154 -0.39 29.32 -32.88
C ASN A 154 -0.80 28.92 -31.46
N THR A 155 -2.11 29.00 -31.18
CA THR A 155 -2.69 28.58 -29.90
C THR A 155 -2.82 27.07 -29.74
N CYS A 156 -2.66 26.32 -30.83
CA CYS A 156 -2.83 24.87 -30.85
C CYS A 156 -1.46 24.19 -30.99
N TYR A 157 -0.69 24.26 -29.91
CA TYR A 157 0.66 23.73 -29.84
C TYR A 157 0.66 22.35 -29.16
N MET A 158 0.98 21.33 -29.95
CA MET A 158 0.88 19.92 -29.58
C MET A 158 2.25 19.36 -29.21
N SER A 159 2.30 18.60 -28.12
CA SER A 159 3.48 17.85 -27.74
C SER A 159 3.74 16.66 -28.67
N THR A 160 5.01 16.35 -28.95
CA THR A 160 5.38 15.11 -29.65
C THR A 160 5.80 13.99 -28.70
N SER A 161 5.69 14.15 -27.37
CA SER A 161 6.10 13.09 -26.42
C SER A 161 5.20 11.86 -26.44
N LEU A 162 3.92 12.06 -26.75
CA LEU A 162 2.98 11.01 -27.14
C LEU A 162 1.95 11.63 -28.08
N PHE A 163 1.93 11.17 -29.33
CA PHE A 163 0.99 11.66 -30.33
C PHE A 163 0.45 10.53 -31.21
N PHE A 164 -0.76 10.72 -31.70
CA PHE A 164 -1.48 9.81 -32.59
C PHE A 164 -1.75 10.53 -33.91
N LEU A 165 -1.61 9.82 -35.02
CA LEU A 165 -1.78 10.38 -36.34
C LEU A 165 -2.46 9.41 -37.30
N ALA A 166 -3.58 9.81 -37.88
CA ALA A 166 -4.14 9.09 -39.02
C ALA A 166 -3.27 9.31 -40.27
N THR A 167 -2.86 8.24 -40.95
CA THR A 167 -1.88 8.30 -42.06
C THR A 167 -2.52 8.61 -43.41
N THR A 168 -3.47 9.56 -43.42
CA THR A 168 -4.14 10.04 -44.63
C THR A 168 -3.12 10.64 -45.62
N PRO A 169 -3.39 10.66 -46.94
CA PRO A 169 -2.46 11.27 -47.89
C PRO A 169 -2.06 12.72 -47.55
N PRO A 170 -2.98 13.61 -47.11
CA PRO A 170 -2.62 14.95 -46.65
C PRO A 170 -1.72 14.96 -45.41
N ASN A 171 -1.90 14.02 -44.47
CA ASN A 171 -1.06 13.93 -43.28
C ASN A 171 0.33 13.39 -43.59
N ARG A 172 0.46 12.45 -44.53
CA ARG A 172 1.76 11.98 -45.01
C ARG A 172 2.58 13.11 -45.63
N GLN A 173 1.95 14.00 -46.40
CA GLN A 173 2.64 15.20 -46.89
C GLN A 173 3.15 16.07 -45.74
N VAL A 174 2.38 16.23 -44.64
CA VAL A 174 2.82 16.99 -43.46
C VAL A 174 4.03 16.32 -42.82
N LEU A 175 4.05 14.99 -42.71
CA LEU A 175 5.20 14.25 -42.21
C LEU A 175 6.43 14.38 -43.12
N ASP A 176 6.27 14.31 -44.44
CA ASP A 176 7.35 14.52 -45.40
C ASP A 176 7.97 15.91 -45.25
N GLU A 177 7.13 16.94 -45.08
CA GLU A 177 7.63 18.30 -44.83
C GLU A 177 8.22 18.43 -43.42
N TRP A 178 7.66 17.78 -42.40
CA TRP A 178 8.26 17.76 -41.06
C TRP A 178 9.67 17.16 -41.08
N ALA A 179 9.86 16.02 -41.76
CA ALA A 179 11.17 15.42 -41.99
C ALA A 179 12.11 16.39 -42.73
N LEU A 180 11.65 17.01 -43.81
CA LEU A 180 12.45 17.96 -44.59
C LEU A 180 12.88 19.18 -43.76
N ARG A 181 11.95 19.79 -43.03
CA ARG A 181 12.22 21.01 -42.24
C ARG A 181 13.05 20.73 -41.00
N THR A 182 12.88 19.55 -40.40
CA THR A 182 13.73 19.06 -39.33
C THR A 182 15.17 18.89 -39.83
N ASN A 183 15.36 18.36 -41.03
CA ASN A 183 16.67 18.32 -41.68
C ASN A 183 17.24 19.69 -42.10
N GLN A 184 16.47 20.76 -41.96
CA GLN A 184 16.89 22.14 -42.23
C GLN A 184 16.83 23.00 -40.96
N ALA A 185 16.76 22.38 -39.79
CA ALA A 185 16.52 23.08 -38.54
C ALA A 185 17.75 23.87 -38.07
N ILE A 186 17.52 24.95 -37.33
CA ILE A 186 18.62 25.74 -36.75
C ILE A 186 19.36 24.94 -35.67
N TYR A 187 18.64 24.17 -34.84
CA TYR A 187 19.22 23.43 -33.71
C TYR A 187 20.23 22.36 -34.14
N ASN A 188 20.22 21.97 -35.42
CA ASN A 188 21.14 20.98 -35.96
C ASN A 188 22.18 21.59 -36.92
N ASN A 189 22.22 22.93 -37.04
CA ASN A 189 23.17 23.71 -37.85
C ASN A 189 23.14 23.38 -39.35
N THR A 190 22.01 22.94 -39.90
CA THR A 190 21.91 22.54 -41.32
C THR A 190 21.12 23.53 -42.18
N GLY A 191 20.28 24.37 -41.58
CA GLY A 191 19.41 25.26 -42.35
C GLY A 191 18.73 26.34 -41.51
N PRO A 192 17.85 27.12 -42.15
CA PRO A 192 17.29 28.33 -41.56
C PRO A 192 16.03 28.08 -40.72
N CYS A 193 15.53 26.86 -40.59
CA CYS A 193 14.20 26.60 -40.01
C CYS A 193 14.23 26.66 -38.46
N PRO A 194 13.63 27.67 -37.80
CA PRO A 194 13.56 27.70 -36.33
C PRO A 194 12.58 26.67 -35.75
N GLY A 195 12.72 26.36 -34.47
CA GLY A 195 11.82 25.47 -33.73
C GLY A 195 12.54 24.82 -32.55
N HIS A 196 11.82 24.58 -31.45
CA HIS A 196 12.37 23.84 -30.32
C HIS A 196 12.28 22.32 -30.60
N GLY A 197 13.39 21.71 -31.01
CA GLY A 197 13.45 20.28 -31.34
C GLY A 197 12.52 19.89 -32.51
N ASP A 198 12.22 18.60 -32.63
CA ASP A 198 11.28 18.09 -33.65
C ASP A 198 9.86 18.66 -33.45
N GLN A 199 9.41 18.81 -32.21
CA GLN A 199 8.08 19.29 -31.84
C GLN A 199 7.79 20.70 -32.39
N GLY A 200 8.74 21.62 -32.21
CA GLY A 200 8.57 23.00 -32.68
C GLY A 200 8.48 23.08 -34.20
N VAL A 201 9.25 22.24 -34.91
CA VAL A 201 9.21 22.14 -36.37
C VAL A 201 7.86 21.59 -36.83
N LEU A 202 7.33 20.51 -36.22
CA LEU A 202 6.03 19.94 -36.60
C LEU A 202 4.91 20.97 -36.46
N ASN A 203 4.86 21.67 -35.33
CA ASN A 203 3.82 22.68 -35.08
C ASN A 203 3.92 23.85 -36.07
N ALA A 204 5.13 24.27 -36.45
CA ALA A 204 5.31 25.28 -37.50
C ALA A 204 4.83 24.79 -38.87
N VAL A 205 5.13 23.55 -39.25
CA VAL A 205 4.65 22.95 -40.51
C VAL A 205 3.13 22.83 -40.55
N LEU A 206 2.50 22.36 -39.45
CA LEU A 206 1.05 22.28 -39.32
C LEU A 206 0.38 23.66 -39.47
N PHE A 207 0.94 24.67 -38.83
CA PHE A 207 0.46 26.04 -38.92
C PHE A 207 0.62 26.63 -40.32
N ALA A 208 1.81 26.50 -40.92
CA ALA A 208 2.11 26.99 -42.26
C ALA A 208 1.16 26.41 -43.33
N ARG A 209 0.75 25.15 -43.15
CA ARG A 209 -0.19 24.46 -44.05
C ARG A 209 -1.66 24.67 -43.70
N GLN A 210 -1.98 25.53 -42.73
CA GLN A 210 -3.34 25.80 -42.26
C GLN A 210 -4.06 24.52 -41.78
N ARG A 211 -3.30 23.56 -41.24
CA ARG A 211 -3.79 22.27 -40.73
C ARG A 211 -4.01 22.27 -39.21
N THR A 212 -3.83 23.41 -38.55
CA THR A 212 -4.00 23.56 -37.09
C THR A 212 -5.38 23.12 -36.60
N ALA A 213 -6.42 23.30 -37.41
CA ALA A 213 -7.79 22.85 -37.08
C ALA A 213 -7.94 21.32 -37.02
N ASP A 214 -6.99 20.57 -37.59
CA ASP A 214 -6.99 19.10 -37.57
C ASP A 214 -6.23 18.53 -36.37
N VAL A 215 -5.72 19.41 -35.49
CA VAL A 215 -5.02 19.03 -34.27
C VAL A 215 -6.01 18.98 -33.11
N HIS A 216 -6.12 17.81 -32.50
CA HIS A 216 -6.87 17.60 -31.26
C HIS A 216 -5.90 17.60 -30.07
N LEU A 217 -5.92 18.69 -29.30
CA LEU A 217 -5.11 18.79 -28.09
C LEU A 217 -5.71 17.96 -26.96
N LEU A 218 -4.93 16.98 -26.52
CA LEU A 218 -5.20 16.16 -25.35
C LEU A 218 -4.79 16.92 -24.08
N ASP A 219 -5.36 16.54 -22.94
CA ASP A 219 -5.07 17.17 -21.66
C ASP A 219 -3.59 16.95 -21.25
N ASN A 220 -2.84 18.02 -20.98
CA ASN A 220 -1.43 17.90 -20.64
C ASN A 220 -1.21 17.06 -19.38
N ASP A 221 -2.01 17.26 -18.32
CA ASP A 221 -1.79 16.60 -17.04
C ASP A 221 -2.02 15.08 -17.14
N LEU A 222 -2.88 14.64 -18.07
CA LEU A 222 -3.23 13.23 -18.27
C LEU A 222 -2.33 12.49 -19.27
N TRP A 223 -1.72 13.21 -20.23
CA TRP A 223 -1.04 12.61 -21.38
C TRP A 223 0.45 12.96 -21.45
N SER A 224 0.79 14.23 -21.65
CA SER A 224 2.18 14.63 -21.94
C SER A 224 2.96 15.11 -20.72
N GLN A 225 2.31 15.57 -19.65
CA GLN A 225 2.90 16.11 -18.41
C GLN A 225 4.09 17.06 -18.61
N HIS A 226 4.15 17.76 -19.75
CA HIS A 226 5.31 18.57 -20.10
C HIS A 226 5.39 19.76 -19.14
N TRP A 227 6.54 19.92 -18.48
CA TRP A 227 6.79 20.90 -17.41
C TRP A 227 5.87 20.80 -16.19
N ARG A 228 5.07 19.73 -16.08
CA ARG A 228 4.03 19.58 -15.07
C ARG A 228 4.16 18.29 -14.27
N TYR A 229 5.04 17.36 -14.69
CA TYR A 229 5.29 16.10 -14.01
C TYR A 229 5.37 16.26 -12.49
N TRP A 230 6.30 17.10 -12.00
CA TRP A 230 6.52 17.30 -10.56
C TRP A 230 5.32 17.93 -9.83
N ASP A 231 4.46 18.67 -10.53
CA ASP A 231 3.25 19.32 -9.99
C ASP A 231 2.00 18.42 -10.05
N THR A 232 2.09 17.28 -10.76
CA THR A 232 0.96 16.35 -10.89
C THR A 232 0.89 15.41 -9.70
N ILE A 233 -0.29 15.24 -9.11
CA ILE A 233 -0.50 14.29 -8.01
C ILE A 233 -1.31 13.13 -8.55
N THR A 234 -0.73 11.93 -8.53
CA THR A 234 -1.37 10.72 -9.01
C THR A 234 -1.48 9.71 -7.87
N GLU A 235 -2.59 8.98 -7.80
CA GLU A 235 -2.81 7.90 -6.84
C GLU A 235 -3.17 6.61 -7.56
N TRP A 236 -2.83 5.47 -6.96
CA TRP A 236 -3.31 4.17 -7.42
C TRP A 236 -4.63 3.81 -6.73
N TRP A 237 -5.70 3.62 -7.50
CA TRP A 237 -7.01 3.26 -6.98
C TRP A 237 -7.75 2.31 -7.91
N ASP A 238 -8.19 1.18 -7.37
CA ASP A 238 -9.03 0.18 -8.06
C ASP A 238 -8.48 -0.26 -9.44
N GLY A 239 -7.18 -0.57 -9.50
CA GLY A 239 -6.56 -1.09 -10.72
C GLY A 239 -6.18 -0.04 -11.76
N GLN A 240 -6.29 1.26 -11.44
CA GLN A 240 -5.96 2.36 -12.34
C GLN A 240 -5.25 3.51 -11.59
N PHE A 241 -4.50 4.31 -12.35
CA PHE A 241 -3.92 5.55 -11.86
C PHE A 241 -4.92 6.70 -12.02
N ILE A 242 -5.15 7.43 -10.94
CA ILE A 242 -6.07 8.58 -10.88
C ILE A 242 -5.27 9.85 -10.62
N ASN A 243 -5.41 10.84 -11.49
CA ASN A 243 -4.74 12.13 -11.37
C ASN A 243 -5.62 13.12 -10.60
N LEU A 244 -5.21 13.44 -9.38
CA LEU A 244 -5.90 14.35 -8.47
C LEU A 244 -5.76 15.81 -8.91
N THR A 245 -4.63 16.19 -9.50
CA THR A 245 -4.42 17.54 -10.09
C THR A 245 -5.39 17.79 -11.25
N ALA A 246 -5.71 16.74 -12.01
CA ALA A 246 -6.65 16.77 -13.13
C ALA A 246 -8.11 16.49 -12.72
N GLY A 247 -8.48 16.72 -11.46
CA GLY A 247 -9.86 16.56 -10.97
C GLY A 247 -10.29 15.11 -10.74
N GLY A 248 -9.35 14.21 -10.45
CA GLY A 248 -9.63 12.79 -10.21
C GLY A 248 -9.91 11.99 -11.48
N ARG A 249 -9.45 12.46 -12.64
CA ARG A 249 -9.59 11.74 -13.92
C ARG A 249 -8.53 10.64 -14.05
N PRO A 250 -8.81 9.55 -14.79
CA PRO A 250 -7.82 8.51 -15.06
C PRO A 250 -6.60 9.06 -15.79
N GLN A 251 -5.40 8.78 -15.28
CA GLN A 251 -4.14 9.06 -15.96
C GLN A 251 -4.01 8.16 -17.19
N ARG A 252 -3.42 8.68 -18.28
CA ARG A 252 -3.28 7.94 -19.54
C ARG A 252 -1.84 7.51 -19.80
N SER A 253 -0.89 8.38 -19.50
CA SER A 253 0.55 8.11 -19.61
C SER A 253 1.35 8.87 -18.56
N PHE A 254 2.55 8.38 -18.26
CA PHE A 254 3.54 9.08 -17.46
C PHE A 254 4.70 9.51 -18.34
N HIS A 255 5.02 10.81 -18.34
CA HIS A 255 6.16 11.37 -19.04
C HIS A 255 6.94 12.26 -18.09
N CYS A 256 8.22 11.95 -17.89
CA CYS A 256 9.06 12.71 -16.96
C CYS A 256 9.24 14.17 -17.43
N GLY A 257 9.17 14.41 -18.75
CA GLY A 257 8.87 15.72 -19.34
C GLY A 257 9.83 16.87 -18.99
N GLY A 258 10.96 16.57 -18.38
CA GLY A 258 11.96 17.54 -17.95
C GLY A 258 13.38 17.09 -18.29
N ALA A 259 14.36 17.84 -17.79
CA ALA A 259 15.78 17.55 -17.97
C ALA A 259 16.20 16.21 -17.33
N GLU A 260 15.53 15.84 -16.24
CA GLU A 260 15.78 14.65 -15.45
C GLU A 260 14.94 13.46 -15.95
N LYS A 261 15.50 12.24 -15.89
CA LYS A 261 14.86 11.01 -16.38
C LYS A 261 14.59 10.01 -15.27
N PHE A 262 13.59 9.14 -15.46
CA PHE A 262 13.19 8.12 -14.47
C PHE A 262 14.36 7.24 -14.00
N TRP A 263 15.32 6.95 -14.88
CA TRP A 263 16.46 6.06 -14.59
C TRP A 263 17.70 6.77 -14.04
N GLU A 264 17.58 8.03 -13.63
CA GLU A 264 18.65 8.82 -13.02
C GLU A 264 18.57 8.81 -11.49
N HIS A 265 19.72 8.77 -10.85
CA HIS A 265 19.82 8.73 -9.38
C HIS A 265 19.20 9.97 -8.72
N SER A 266 19.34 11.14 -9.35
CA SER A 266 18.72 12.38 -8.87
C SER A 266 17.20 12.29 -8.86
N HIS A 267 16.60 11.55 -9.81
CA HIS A 267 15.15 11.43 -9.91
C HIS A 267 14.62 10.65 -8.73
N ARG A 268 15.26 9.51 -8.45
CA ARG A 268 14.99 8.71 -7.26
C ARG A 268 15.16 9.54 -5.98
N ASP A 269 16.23 10.32 -5.85
CA ASP A 269 16.47 11.13 -4.65
C ASP A 269 15.35 12.16 -4.42
N ARG A 270 14.84 12.76 -5.50
CA ARG A 270 13.70 13.68 -5.44
C ARG A 270 12.39 12.98 -5.06
N VAL A 271 12.13 11.80 -5.62
CA VAL A 271 10.96 10.98 -5.27
C VAL A 271 11.02 10.56 -3.79
N LEU A 272 12.18 10.17 -3.28
CA LEU A 272 12.36 9.76 -1.89
C LEU A 272 12.42 10.93 -0.90
N GLY A 273 12.73 12.14 -1.38
CA GLY A 273 12.79 13.37 -0.61
C GLY A 273 11.53 14.21 -0.76
N ASP A 274 11.69 15.37 -1.42
CA ASP A 274 10.68 16.44 -1.41
C ASP A 274 9.45 16.17 -2.28
N HIS A 275 9.46 15.14 -3.13
CA HIS A 275 8.41 14.85 -4.11
C HIS A 275 7.85 13.43 -4.00
N ALA A 276 7.54 13.00 -2.76
CA ALA A 276 6.95 11.69 -2.49
C ALA A 276 5.64 11.40 -3.25
N SER A 277 4.91 12.44 -3.70
CA SER A 277 3.73 12.30 -4.57
C SER A 277 4.03 11.66 -5.93
N GLN A 278 5.29 11.64 -6.37
CA GLN A 278 5.72 10.98 -7.61
C GLN A 278 6.14 9.52 -7.41
N SER A 279 5.91 8.94 -6.24
CA SER A 279 6.21 7.52 -5.99
C SER A 279 5.45 6.61 -6.96
N TRP A 280 4.20 6.91 -7.31
CA TRP A 280 3.40 6.07 -8.20
C TRP A 280 3.88 6.02 -9.66
N PRO A 281 4.15 7.15 -10.35
CA PRO A 281 4.79 7.13 -11.66
C PRO A 281 6.12 6.38 -11.66
N TYR A 282 6.94 6.59 -10.62
CA TYR A 282 8.24 5.92 -10.50
C TYR A 282 8.10 4.41 -10.25
N VAL A 283 7.15 4.00 -9.42
CA VAL A 283 6.78 2.59 -9.23
C VAL A 283 6.29 1.96 -10.53
N TRP A 284 5.50 2.67 -11.33
CA TRP A 284 5.06 2.19 -12.63
C TRP A 284 6.23 2.02 -13.61
N PHE A 285 7.18 2.97 -13.63
CA PHE A 285 8.43 2.84 -14.36
C PHE A 285 9.19 1.56 -13.97
N LEU A 286 9.46 1.37 -12.67
CA LEU A 286 10.14 0.18 -12.16
C LEU A 286 9.36 -1.10 -12.52
N THR A 287 8.04 -1.06 -12.46
CA THR A 287 7.18 -2.20 -12.80
C THR A 287 7.36 -2.59 -14.28
N MET A 288 7.28 -1.63 -15.19
CA MET A 288 7.44 -1.90 -16.63
C MET A 288 8.87 -2.27 -17.01
N LEU A 289 9.87 -1.74 -16.30
CA LEU A 289 11.27 -2.10 -16.47
C LEU A 289 11.55 -3.56 -16.05
N TRP A 290 11.01 -3.98 -14.90
CA TRP A 290 11.38 -5.24 -14.24
C TRP A 290 10.34 -6.36 -14.31
N PHE A 291 9.14 -6.14 -14.84
CA PHE A 291 8.10 -7.18 -14.95
C PHE A 291 7.33 -7.10 -16.26
N GLY A 292 7.84 -6.32 -17.21
CA GLY A 292 7.29 -6.22 -18.54
C GLY A 292 7.52 -7.45 -19.42
N ARG A 293 6.92 -7.46 -20.61
CA ARG A 293 6.96 -8.60 -21.53
C ARG A 293 8.35 -8.84 -22.15
N CYS A 294 9.10 -7.78 -22.42
CA CYS A 294 10.49 -7.81 -22.81
C CYS A 294 11.34 -7.80 -21.54
N GLN A 295 11.68 -8.98 -21.04
CA GLN A 295 12.50 -9.15 -19.85
C GLN A 295 13.31 -10.45 -19.92
N ASP A 296 14.54 -10.42 -19.40
CA ASP A 296 15.29 -11.64 -19.08
C ASP A 296 16.08 -11.53 -17.77
N TRP A 297 15.58 -12.14 -16.68
CA TRP A 297 16.28 -12.21 -15.38
C TRP A 297 17.56 -13.06 -15.40
N LYS A 298 17.82 -13.82 -16.48
CA LYS A 298 19.05 -14.62 -16.63
C LYS A 298 20.25 -13.74 -16.97
N ILE A 299 20.00 -12.58 -17.59
CA ILE A 299 21.05 -11.61 -17.89
C ILE A 299 21.20 -10.70 -16.67
N SER A 300 22.38 -10.71 -16.07
CA SER A 300 22.71 -9.77 -14.98
C SER A 300 22.42 -8.34 -15.42
N PRO A 301 21.81 -7.48 -14.57
CA PRO A 301 21.55 -6.09 -14.93
C PRO A 301 22.80 -5.32 -15.37
N SER A 302 23.98 -5.65 -14.84
CA SER A 302 25.25 -5.08 -15.30
C SER A 302 25.55 -5.28 -16.80
N GLY A 303 24.92 -6.26 -17.45
CA GLY A 303 25.11 -6.54 -18.87
C GLY A 303 24.28 -5.66 -19.81
N TRP A 304 23.24 -4.98 -19.31
CA TRP A 304 22.31 -4.22 -20.16
C TRP A 304 21.87 -2.87 -19.58
N LEU A 305 21.93 -2.67 -18.26
CA LEU A 305 21.74 -1.35 -17.64
C LEU A 305 23.03 -0.53 -17.78
N PRO A 306 22.92 0.75 -18.20
CA PRO A 306 24.02 1.70 -18.05
C PRO A 306 24.47 1.79 -16.58
N ASP A 307 25.77 1.98 -16.36
CA ASP A 307 26.37 2.05 -15.01
C ASP A 307 25.69 3.08 -14.09
N SER A 308 25.32 4.24 -14.64
CA SER A 308 24.60 5.29 -13.91
C SER A 308 23.22 4.86 -13.42
N SER A 309 22.62 3.83 -14.02
CA SER A 309 21.29 3.29 -13.71
C SER A 309 21.33 2.00 -12.89
N HIS A 310 22.50 1.53 -12.44
CA HIS A 310 22.61 0.31 -11.62
C HIS A 310 21.89 0.40 -10.26
N HIS A 311 21.59 1.62 -9.80
CA HIS A 311 20.81 1.86 -8.58
C HIS A 311 19.37 1.34 -8.69
N LEU A 312 18.81 1.22 -9.90
CA LEU A 312 17.44 0.76 -10.14
C LEU A 312 17.17 -0.66 -9.63
N ALA A 313 18.22 -1.50 -9.49
CA ALA A 313 18.09 -2.83 -8.92
C ALA A 313 17.84 -2.78 -7.40
N GLU A 314 18.42 -1.80 -6.68
CA GLU A 314 18.09 -1.56 -5.27
C GLU A 314 16.70 -0.95 -5.13
N ASP A 315 16.31 -0.07 -6.06
CA ASP A 315 14.99 0.55 -6.06
C ASP A 315 13.87 -0.46 -6.31
N LEU A 316 14.12 -1.46 -7.16
CA LEU A 316 13.23 -2.61 -7.33
C LEU A 316 12.90 -3.27 -5.98
N ALA A 317 13.92 -3.57 -5.17
CA ALA A 317 13.72 -4.17 -3.86
C ALA A 317 12.99 -3.21 -2.92
N ARG A 318 13.39 -1.93 -2.88
CA ARG A 318 12.80 -0.88 -2.04
C ARG A 318 11.31 -0.67 -2.30
N PHE A 319 10.90 -0.62 -3.56
CA PHE A 319 9.52 -0.33 -3.97
C PHE A 319 8.67 -1.58 -4.20
N LEU A 320 9.21 -2.77 -3.95
CA LEU A 320 8.54 -4.05 -4.23
C LEU A 320 7.12 -4.17 -3.68
N PRO A 321 6.79 -3.72 -2.45
CA PRO A 321 5.41 -3.75 -1.95
C PRO A 321 4.43 -2.90 -2.79
N MET A 322 4.87 -1.74 -3.26
CA MET A 322 4.07 -0.88 -4.15
C MET A 322 3.96 -1.49 -5.55
N ILE A 323 5.03 -2.11 -6.05
CA ILE A 323 5.01 -2.86 -7.32
C ILE A 323 3.99 -3.99 -7.26
N PHE A 324 3.95 -4.79 -6.19
CA PHE A 324 2.92 -5.83 -6.01
C PHE A 324 1.50 -5.28 -5.92
N THR A 325 1.34 -4.00 -5.56
CA THR A 325 0.03 -3.34 -5.51
C THR A 325 -0.45 -2.95 -6.91
N VAL A 326 0.43 -2.42 -7.76
CA VAL A 326 0.07 -2.00 -9.13
C VAL A 326 0.14 -3.14 -10.15
N HIS A 327 0.95 -4.16 -9.87
CA HIS A 327 1.12 -5.34 -10.71
C HIS A 327 1.20 -6.62 -9.87
N PRO A 328 0.04 -7.16 -9.42
CA PRO A 328 0.00 -8.34 -8.54
C PRO A 328 0.72 -9.57 -9.12
N ASP A 329 0.78 -9.71 -10.45
CA ASP A 329 1.50 -10.79 -11.12
C ASP A 329 3.01 -10.77 -10.84
N ALA A 330 3.59 -9.61 -10.51
CA ALA A 330 4.99 -9.52 -10.09
C ALA A 330 5.28 -10.42 -8.88
N ARG A 331 4.31 -10.66 -7.99
CA ARG A 331 4.51 -11.55 -6.83
C ARG A 331 4.80 -12.98 -7.24
N ARG A 332 4.15 -13.47 -8.30
CA ARG A 332 4.42 -14.81 -8.87
C ARG A 332 5.68 -14.81 -9.72
N GLN A 333 5.91 -13.77 -10.50
CA GLN A 333 7.13 -13.65 -11.32
C GLN A 333 8.40 -13.59 -10.45
N TRP A 334 8.31 -13.02 -9.23
CA TRP A 334 9.40 -12.94 -8.28
C TRP A 334 9.96 -14.31 -7.86
N ASP A 335 9.17 -15.38 -7.90
CA ASP A 335 9.68 -16.74 -7.65
C ASP A 335 10.81 -17.13 -8.62
N GLY A 336 10.85 -16.48 -9.79
CA GLY A 336 11.87 -16.64 -10.82
C GLY A 336 13.13 -15.77 -10.66
N ILE A 337 13.26 -14.98 -9.58
CA ILE A 337 14.47 -14.18 -9.34
C ILE A 337 15.72 -15.09 -9.34
N THR A 338 16.78 -14.66 -10.01
CA THR A 338 18.02 -15.43 -10.15
C THR A 338 19.03 -15.06 -9.06
N ASP A 339 19.95 -15.97 -8.76
CA ASP A 339 21.04 -15.69 -7.82
C ASP A 339 21.91 -14.53 -8.31
N ALA A 340 22.14 -14.44 -9.62
CA ALA A 340 22.84 -13.31 -10.24
C ALA A 340 22.15 -11.95 -9.97
N MET A 341 20.82 -11.91 -9.94
CA MET A 341 20.09 -10.70 -9.59
C MET A 341 20.21 -10.37 -8.10
N ILE A 342 20.08 -11.36 -7.22
CA ILE A 342 20.27 -11.19 -5.77
C ILE A 342 21.69 -10.67 -5.49
N ASP A 343 22.69 -11.25 -6.15
CA ASP A 343 24.07 -10.82 -6.07
C ASP A 343 24.29 -9.41 -6.57
N PHE A 344 23.63 -9.05 -7.67
CA PHE A 344 23.71 -7.69 -8.19
C PHE A 344 23.07 -6.67 -7.23
N ILE A 345 21.91 -6.97 -6.66
CA ILE A 345 21.21 -6.09 -5.70
C ILE A 345 22.04 -5.92 -4.42
N LEU A 346 22.74 -6.97 -3.98
CA LEU A 346 23.51 -6.98 -2.73
C LEU A 346 25.04 -6.82 -2.93
N ARG A 347 25.50 -6.41 -4.12
CA ARG A 347 26.92 -6.44 -4.54
C ARG A 347 27.91 -5.72 -3.63
N ASP A 348 27.46 -4.74 -2.85
CA ASP A 348 28.29 -3.97 -1.91
C ASP A 348 28.11 -4.40 -0.44
N ILE A 349 27.46 -5.53 -0.20
CA ILE A 349 27.22 -6.06 1.15
C ILE A 349 28.00 -7.38 1.30
N PRO A 350 28.97 -7.45 2.22
CA PRO A 350 29.67 -8.69 2.50
C PRO A 350 28.72 -9.79 2.94
N ARG A 351 28.93 -11.00 2.40
CA ARG A 351 28.17 -12.21 2.72
C ARG A 351 29.16 -13.27 3.16
N ALA A 352 29.10 -13.66 4.43
CA ALA A 352 29.99 -14.68 4.99
C ALA A 352 29.62 -16.10 4.52
N LEU A 353 28.33 -16.35 4.26
CA LEU A 353 27.85 -17.58 3.63
C LEU A 353 28.40 -17.65 2.19
N SER A 354 29.22 -18.67 1.90
CA SER A 354 29.97 -18.75 0.64
C SER A 354 29.04 -18.79 -0.59
N LEU A 355 29.01 -17.71 -1.37
CA LEU A 355 28.49 -17.74 -2.75
C LEU A 355 29.56 -18.39 -3.64
N GLY A 356 29.51 -19.72 -3.67
CA GLY A 356 30.48 -20.56 -4.37
C GLY A 356 30.19 -22.06 -4.29
N GLY A 357 29.20 -22.51 -3.49
CA GLY A 357 28.64 -23.87 -3.60
C GLY A 357 28.24 -24.54 -2.29
N GLY A 358 27.23 -24.03 -1.58
CA GLY A 358 26.63 -24.76 -0.46
C GLY A 358 25.51 -24.04 0.27
N SER A 359 25.85 -23.40 1.40
CA SER A 359 24.89 -23.13 2.47
C SER A 359 23.74 -22.18 2.13
N LEU A 360 23.99 -21.05 1.46
CA LEU A 360 22.92 -20.08 1.15
C LEU A 360 21.89 -20.63 0.14
N THR A 361 22.34 -21.32 -0.91
CA THR A 361 21.44 -21.97 -1.88
C THR A 361 20.61 -23.07 -1.22
N GLU A 362 21.22 -23.84 -0.31
CA GLU A 362 20.52 -24.89 0.42
C GLU A 362 19.54 -24.31 1.46
N LEU A 363 19.90 -23.20 2.10
CA LEU A 363 18.99 -22.44 2.96
C LEU A 363 17.77 -21.92 2.17
N PHE A 364 17.97 -21.41 0.96
CA PHE A 364 16.84 -21.07 0.08
C PHE A 364 15.96 -22.29 -0.19
N GLN A 365 16.55 -23.46 -0.49
CA GLN A 365 15.77 -24.67 -0.73
C GLN A 365 14.96 -25.11 0.50
N LEU A 366 15.52 -24.99 1.70
CA LEU A 366 14.84 -25.32 2.95
C LEU A 366 13.66 -24.40 3.23
N VAL A 367 13.86 -23.08 3.13
CA VAL A 367 12.79 -22.09 3.35
C VAL A 367 11.73 -22.19 2.25
N ASP A 368 12.13 -22.49 1.01
CA ASP A 368 11.20 -22.68 -0.09
C ASP A 368 10.34 -23.94 0.07
N GLY A 369 10.92 -25.01 0.63
CA GLY A 369 10.25 -26.29 0.88
C GLY A 369 9.10 -26.21 1.90
N ASP A 370 9.08 -25.18 2.76
CA ASP A 370 8.00 -24.96 3.72
C ASP A 370 7.35 -23.57 3.51
N LYS A 371 6.24 -23.57 2.75
CA LYS A 371 5.46 -22.36 2.46
C LYS A 371 4.72 -21.80 3.68
N THR A 372 4.69 -22.51 4.82
CA THR A 372 4.02 -22.08 6.05
C THR A 372 4.86 -21.16 6.92
N ILE A 373 6.17 -21.04 6.65
CA ILE A 373 7.07 -20.14 7.38
C ILE A 373 6.54 -18.69 7.27
N ARG A 374 6.33 -18.06 8.43
CA ARG A 374 5.95 -16.65 8.63
C ARG A 374 6.95 -15.90 9.50
N ARG A 375 7.68 -16.58 10.38
CA ARG A 375 8.72 -15.99 11.23
C ARG A 375 10.02 -16.78 11.11
N TYR A 376 11.03 -16.12 10.54
CA TYR A 376 12.37 -16.62 10.37
C TYR A 376 13.32 -15.88 11.30
N VAL A 377 14.18 -16.62 12.00
CA VAL A 377 15.21 -16.04 12.88
C VAL A 377 16.58 -16.58 12.50
N GLU A 378 17.56 -15.70 12.38
CA GLU A 378 18.98 -16.00 12.16
C GLU A 378 19.79 -15.55 13.38
N ILE A 379 20.65 -16.42 13.90
CA ILE A 379 21.61 -16.08 14.96
C ILE A 379 23.00 -16.02 14.33
N GLY A 380 23.69 -14.90 14.49
CA GLY A 380 25.02 -14.68 13.91
C GLY A 380 24.92 -14.13 12.48
N GLY A 381 25.02 -12.81 12.36
CA GLY A 381 24.85 -12.11 11.08
C GLY A 381 26.04 -11.21 10.75
N TYR A 382 26.81 -11.57 9.72
CA TYR A 382 27.94 -10.75 9.29
C TYR A 382 27.49 -9.57 8.40
N GLU A 383 27.38 -8.39 9.01
CA GLU A 383 26.94 -7.14 8.36
C GLU A 383 25.57 -7.19 7.64
N GLY A 384 24.78 -8.24 7.91
CA GLY A 384 23.41 -8.44 7.42
C GLY A 384 23.29 -9.08 6.04
N GLY A 385 24.39 -9.51 5.41
CA GLY A 385 24.35 -9.99 4.03
C GLY A 385 23.52 -11.26 3.81
N SER A 386 23.64 -12.25 4.70
CA SER A 386 22.91 -13.52 4.68
C SER A 386 21.40 -13.31 4.85
N ILE A 387 20.99 -12.66 5.93
CA ILE A 387 19.58 -12.37 6.22
C ILE A 387 18.91 -11.53 5.12
N LEU A 388 19.63 -10.54 4.54
CA LEU A 388 19.12 -9.75 3.42
C LEU A 388 18.95 -10.60 2.15
N ALA A 389 19.84 -11.55 1.89
CA ALA A 389 19.71 -12.43 0.74
C ALA A 389 18.49 -13.36 0.85
N VAL A 390 18.25 -13.94 2.04
CA VAL A 390 17.05 -14.75 2.31
C VAL A 390 15.79 -13.89 2.23
N ALA A 391 15.80 -12.71 2.85
CA ALA A 391 14.65 -11.81 2.83
C ALA A 391 14.32 -11.33 1.40
N LEU A 392 15.34 -11.03 0.59
CA LEU A 392 15.16 -10.63 -0.81
C LEU A 392 14.62 -11.79 -1.67
N ARG A 393 15.16 -13.00 -1.50
CA ARG A 393 14.69 -14.21 -2.19
C ARG A 393 13.20 -14.46 -1.96
N PHE A 394 12.74 -14.23 -0.74
CA PHE A 394 11.35 -14.48 -0.32
C PHE A 394 10.53 -13.21 -0.08
N ALA A 395 10.94 -12.08 -0.68
CA ALA A 395 10.25 -10.80 -0.49
C ALA A 395 8.79 -10.82 -1.00
N ASN A 396 8.45 -11.79 -1.86
CA ASN A 396 7.10 -12.07 -2.34
C ASN A 396 6.24 -12.90 -1.37
N ARG A 397 6.78 -13.35 -0.24
CA ARG A 397 6.08 -14.07 0.82
C ARG A 397 5.84 -13.16 2.01
N ASP A 398 4.85 -13.50 2.83
CA ASP A 398 4.59 -12.81 4.10
C ASP A 398 5.41 -13.49 5.22
N ILE A 399 6.71 -13.15 5.33
CA ILE A 399 7.67 -13.62 6.33
C ILE A 399 8.35 -12.42 7.02
N ASP A 400 8.34 -12.40 8.34
CA ASP A 400 9.15 -11.48 9.14
C ASP A 400 10.50 -12.13 9.45
N PHE A 401 11.57 -11.40 9.16
CA PHE A 401 12.95 -11.87 9.30
C PHE A 401 13.60 -11.17 10.50
N HIS A 402 14.16 -11.93 11.43
CA HIS A 402 14.92 -11.39 12.55
C HIS A 402 16.35 -11.87 12.50
N CYS A 403 17.31 -10.98 12.69
CA CYS A 403 18.72 -11.31 12.86
C CYS A 403 19.15 -10.94 14.27
N VAL A 404 19.65 -11.91 15.03
CA VAL A 404 20.17 -11.74 16.38
C VAL A 404 21.68 -11.70 16.32
N GLU A 405 22.25 -10.53 16.60
CA GLU A 405 23.69 -10.31 16.53
C GLU A 405 24.19 -9.53 17.74
N SER A 406 25.22 -10.08 18.40
CA SER A 406 25.81 -9.50 19.61
C SER A 406 26.84 -8.41 19.32
N PHE A 407 27.51 -8.49 18.17
CA PHE A 407 28.69 -7.71 17.79
C PHE A 407 29.91 -7.92 18.72
N MET A 408 29.91 -8.99 19.53
CA MET A 408 30.94 -9.25 20.54
C MET A 408 31.94 -10.35 20.15
N GLY A 409 31.60 -11.22 19.19
CA GLY A 409 32.44 -12.34 18.77
C GLY A 409 32.33 -13.59 19.65
N ASN A 410 33.20 -14.57 19.38
CA ASN A 410 33.40 -15.77 20.20
C ASN A 410 34.14 -15.44 21.52
N LEU A 411 34.49 -16.45 22.32
CA LEU A 411 35.09 -16.26 23.66
C LEU A 411 36.42 -15.48 23.65
N ASN A 412 37.09 -15.38 22.50
CA ASN A 412 38.33 -14.63 22.36
C ASN A 412 38.13 -13.22 21.77
N GLY A 413 36.88 -12.80 21.52
CA GLY A 413 36.54 -11.48 20.99
C GLY A 413 36.74 -11.34 19.48
N THR A 414 36.75 -12.44 18.73
CA THR A 414 36.86 -12.45 17.25
C THR A 414 35.74 -13.27 16.61
N MET A 415 35.61 -13.24 15.29
CA MET A 415 34.76 -14.16 14.54
C MET A 415 35.68 -15.23 13.94
N ASP A 416 36.13 -16.16 14.78
CA ASP A 416 37.08 -17.24 14.40
C ASP A 416 38.36 -16.74 13.71
N GLY A 417 38.94 -15.67 14.28
CA GLY A 417 40.13 -15.02 13.75
C GLY A 417 39.85 -13.92 12.72
N HIS A 418 38.59 -13.75 12.29
CA HIS A 418 38.15 -12.65 11.44
C HIS A 418 37.68 -11.43 12.25
N ARG A 419 37.58 -10.30 11.55
CA ARG A 419 37.06 -9.04 12.10
C ARG A 419 35.58 -9.19 12.46
N LEU A 420 35.17 -8.65 13.60
CA LEU A 420 33.77 -8.59 14.00
C LEU A 420 32.94 -7.69 13.06
N PRO A 421 31.64 -8.02 12.86
CA PRO A 421 30.73 -7.12 12.17
C PRO A 421 30.58 -5.80 12.94
N ARG A 422 30.29 -4.73 12.21
CA ARG A 422 30.03 -3.41 12.81
C ARG A 422 28.53 -3.13 12.80
N ARG A 423 27.96 -2.83 13.96
CA ARG A 423 26.55 -2.45 14.10
C ARG A 423 26.13 -1.34 13.14
N THR A 424 26.95 -0.29 13.01
CA THR A 424 26.68 0.83 12.10
C THR A 424 26.69 0.43 10.63
N THR A 425 27.56 -0.50 10.22
CA THR A 425 27.54 -1.05 8.86
C THR A 425 26.29 -1.90 8.64
N PHE A 426 25.94 -2.76 9.60
CA PHE A 426 24.76 -3.61 9.56
C PHE A 426 23.48 -2.77 9.40
N GLU A 427 23.26 -1.79 10.27
CA GLU A 427 22.08 -0.92 10.24
C GLU A 427 22.00 -0.12 8.92
N ARG A 428 23.14 0.35 8.40
CA ARG A 428 23.21 1.02 7.09
C ARG A 428 22.81 0.07 5.96
N ASN A 429 23.25 -1.18 5.99
CA ASN A 429 22.89 -2.18 4.97
C ASN A 429 21.40 -2.50 5.01
N LEU A 430 20.79 -2.65 6.19
CA LEU A 430 19.33 -2.83 6.31
C LEU A 430 18.55 -1.60 5.79
N ALA A 431 19.03 -0.38 6.08
CA ALA A 431 18.36 0.85 5.66
C ALA A 431 18.31 1.04 4.13
N ARG A 432 19.13 0.30 3.36
CA ARG A 432 19.02 0.27 1.89
C ARG A 432 17.72 -0.40 1.43
N PHE A 433 17.20 -1.36 2.20
CA PHE A 433 16.08 -2.23 1.83
C PHE A 433 14.95 -2.22 2.89
N PRO A 434 14.31 -1.06 3.14
CA PRO A 434 13.31 -0.92 4.21
C PRO A 434 12.06 -1.80 4.02
N SER A 435 11.83 -2.31 2.81
CA SER A 435 10.70 -3.17 2.43
C SER A 435 10.88 -4.65 2.80
N LEU A 436 12.10 -5.12 3.09
CA LEU A 436 12.39 -6.56 3.26
C LEU A 436 12.02 -7.13 4.65
N ARG A 437 11.41 -6.34 5.55
CA ARG A 437 10.97 -6.75 6.90
C ARG A 437 12.05 -7.52 7.68
N VAL A 438 13.28 -7.02 7.59
CA VAL A 438 14.40 -7.52 8.37
C VAL A 438 14.55 -6.66 9.62
N HIS A 439 14.54 -7.32 10.77
CA HIS A 439 14.67 -6.72 12.09
C HIS A 439 16.00 -7.13 12.72
N LEU A 440 16.77 -6.16 13.20
CA LEU A 440 18.02 -6.43 13.92
C LEU A 440 17.76 -6.45 15.44
N GLU A 441 18.00 -7.59 16.07
CA GLU A 441 18.06 -7.76 17.52
C GLU A 441 19.52 -7.64 17.97
N ALA A 442 19.99 -6.41 18.17
CA ALA A 442 21.38 -6.08 18.48
C ALA A 442 21.77 -6.40 19.94
N GLN A 443 21.79 -7.70 20.29
CA GLN A 443 22.03 -8.20 21.63
C GLN A 443 22.55 -9.64 21.61
N ALA A 444 23.08 -10.12 22.74
CA ALA A 444 23.51 -11.50 22.87
C ALA A 444 22.33 -12.48 22.71
N SER A 445 22.60 -13.63 22.10
CA SER A 445 21.60 -14.64 21.74
C SER A 445 20.57 -14.96 22.85
N PRO A 446 20.95 -15.19 24.13
CA PRO A 446 19.96 -15.46 25.18
C PRO A 446 19.00 -14.30 25.48
N HIS A 447 19.44 -13.06 25.34
CA HIS A 447 18.58 -11.89 25.49
C HIS A 447 17.70 -11.70 24.25
N GLY A 448 18.26 -11.99 23.06
CA GLY A 448 17.50 -12.07 21.80
C GLY A 448 16.32 -13.02 21.90
N ALA A 449 16.53 -14.22 22.44
CA ALA A 449 15.48 -15.22 22.59
C ALA A 449 14.32 -14.75 23.49
N ALA A 450 14.57 -13.85 24.46
CA ALA A 450 13.54 -13.33 25.36
C ALA A 450 12.53 -12.41 24.64
N ALA A 451 12.86 -11.88 23.46
CA ALA A 451 11.93 -11.12 22.62
C ALA A 451 10.89 -12.01 21.91
N PHE A 452 11.08 -13.33 21.95
CA PHE A 452 10.20 -14.29 21.27
C PHE A 452 9.41 -15.12 22.29
N ASP A 453 8.11 -15.23 22.06
CA ASP A 453 7.26 -16.15 22.80
C ASP A 453 7.65 -17.60 22.45
N ASP A 454 7.40 -18.51 23.39
CA ASP A 454 7.57 -19.94 23.11
C ASP A 454 6.66 -20.35 21.94
N THR A 455 7.13 -21.29 21.12
CA THR A 455 6.41 -21.77 19.93
C THR A 455 6.04 -20.72 18.88
N SER A 456 6.68 -19.55 18.88
CA SER A 456 6.36 -18.44 17.97
C SER A 456 7.24 -18.36 16.71
N ILE A 457 8.34 -19.12 16.63
CA ILE A 457 9.27 -19.13 15.50
C ILE A 457 9.00 -20.33 14.59
N ASP A 458 8.93 -20.12 13.28
CA ASP A 458 8.73 -21.19 12.31
C ASP A 458 10.05 -21.83 11.85
N PHE A 459 11.08 -21.00 11.69
CA PHE A 459 12.40 -21.40 11.20
C PHE A 459 13.49 -20.64 11.96
N LEU A 460 14.40 -21.38 12.61
CA LEU A 460 15.60 -20.85 13.23
C LEU A 460 16.83 -21.33 12.44
N PHE A 461 17.71 -20.39 12.09
CA PHE A 461 19.02 -20.65 11.50
C PHE A 461 20.13 -20.16 12.44
N ILE A 462 21.12 -21.01 12.74
CA ILE A 462 22.23 -20.70 13.66
C ILE A 462 23.56 -20.69 12.89
N ASP A 463 24.20 -19.54 12.86
CA ASP A 463 25.51 -19.26 12.23
C ASP A 463 26.35 -18.31 13.13
N GLY A 464 26.32 -18.59 14.43
CA GLY A 464 26.93 -17.77 15.48
C GLY A 464 28.35 -18.21 15.85
N CYS A 465 28.49 -18.84 17.01
CA CYS A 465 29.79 -19.29 17.52
C CYS A 465 30.01 -20.79 17.24
N HIS A 466 31.16 -21.13 16.67
CA HIS A 466 31.53 -22.52 16.33
C HIS A 466 32.06 -23.36 17.50
N GLU A 467 32.01 -22.86 18.73
CA GLU A 467 32.41 -23.62 19.91
C GLU A 467 31.24 -24.48 20.46
N THR A 468 31.52 -25.75 20.76
CA THR A 468 30.51 -26.71 21.24
C THR A 468 29.64 -26.17 22.38
N PRO A 469 30.18 -25.54 23.46
CA PRO A 469 29.36 -25.04 24.56
C PRO A 469 28.46 -23.87 24.18
N ALA A 470 28.91 -22.99 23.28
CA ALA A 470 28.14 -21.83 22.83
C ALA A 470 26.96 -22.27 21.95
N LEU A 471 27.22 -23.15 20.97
CA LEU A 471 26.16 -23.68 20.11
C LEU A 471 25.13 -24.50 20.89
N LEU A 472 25.55 -25.29 21.88
CA LEU A 472 24.62 -25.99 22.78
C LEU A 472 23.73 -25.01 23.56
N ALA A 473 24.30 -23.92 24.06
CA ALA A 473 23.54 -22.89 24.76
C ALA A 473 22.52 -22.21 23.83
N ASP A 474 22.88 -21.92 22.58
CA ASP A 474 21.96 -21.37 21.58
C ASP A 474 20.84 -22.37 21.27
N ILE A 475 21.17 -23.64 20.98
CA ILE A 475 20.16 -24.68 20.74
C ILE A 475 19.19 -24.79 21.93
N ASP A 476 19.70 -24.90 23.15
CA ASP A 476 18.88 -25.07 24.36
C ASP A 476 17.99 -23.87 24.64
N THR A 477 18.51 -22.67 24.40
CA THR A 477 17.78 -21.42 24.64
C THR A 477 16.66 -21.20 23.63
N TRP A 478 16.90 -21.56 22.36
CA TRP A 478 15.97 -21.25 21.27
C TRP A 478 15.02 -22.39 20.91
N LEU A 479 15.35 -23.64 21.23
CA LEU A 479 14.49 -24.80 20.92
C LEU A 479 13.05 -24.66 21.47
N PRO A 480 12.79 -24.08 22.66
CA PRO A 480 11.42 -23.81 23.13
C PRO A 480 10.66 -22.77 22.30
N LYS A 481 11.38 -21.83 21.67
CA LYS A 481 10.83 -20.73 20.86
C LYS A 481 10.31 -21.18 19.50
N ILE A 482 10.84 -22.28 18.98
CA ILE A 482 10.44 -22.86 17.69
C ILE A 482 9.12 -23.59 17.84
N ARG A 483 8.14 -23.39 16.96
CA ARG A 483 6.86 -24.09 17.01
C ARG A 483 6.99 -25.62 16.83
N PRO A 484 6.00 -26.42 17.26
CA PRO A 484 5.92 -27.82 16.85
C PRO A 484 5.99 -27.97 15.33
N ALA A 485 6.75 -28.96 14.86
CA ALA A 485 7.06 -29.19 13.44
C ALA A 485 7.78 -28.04 12.72
N GLY A 486 8.25 -27.02 13.45
CA GLY A 486 9.14 -25.96 12.96
C GLY A 486 10.58 -26.45 12.79
N TRP A 487 11.39 -25.62 12.17
CA TRP A 487 12.76 -25.94 11.78
C TRP A 487 13.79 -25.32 12.70
N ILE A 488 14.80 -26.11 13.09
CA ILE A 488 16.09 -25.61 13.56
C ILE A 488 17.16 -26.09 12.58
N ALA A 489 17.95 -25.18 12.07
CA ALA A 489 19.05 -25.43 11.14
C ALA A 489 20.23 -24.54 11.50
N GLY A 490 21.38 -24.79 10.89
CA GLY A 490 22.56 -23.95 11.02
C GLY A 490 23.66 -24.33 10.04
N ASP A 491 24.65 -23.47 9.90
CA ASP A 491 25.78 -23.69 8.99
C ASP A 491 26.92 -24.48 9.66
N ASP A 492 28.02 -24.65 8.92
CA ASP A 492 29.31 -25.14 9.40
C ASP A 492 29.28 -26.55 10.03
N TYR A 493 28.36 -27.41 9.59
CA TYR A 493 28.28 -28.82 10.04
C TYR A 493 29.58 -29.62 9.79
N GLY A 494 30.40 -29.15 8.84
CA GLY A 494 31.75 -29.65 8.59
C GLY A 494 32.71 -29.50 9.78
N TRP A 495 32.50 -28.52 10.67
CA TRP A 495 33.34 -28.28 11.83
C TRP A 495 33.10 -29.34 12.91
N ALA A 496 34.20 -29.88 13.47
CA ALA A 496 34.12 -30.97 14.43
C ALA A 496 33.32 -30.57 15.69
N SER A 497 33.51 -29.35 16.18
CA SER A 497 32.81 -28.78 17.35
C SER A 497 31.32 -28.54 17.10
N VAL A 498 30.96 -28.00 15.94
CA VAL A 498 29.55 -27.81 15.52
C VAL A 498 28.84 -29.16 15.43
N ARG A 499 29.46 -30.13 14.74
CA ARG A 499 28.91 -31.47 14.56
C ARG A 499 28.73 -32.21 15.89
N GLU A 500 29.69 -32.06 16.79
CA GLU A 500 29.60 -32.61 18.15
C GLU A 500 28.37 -32.05 18.89
N ALA A 501 28.21 -30.73 18.92
CA ALA A 501 27.05 -30.08 19.57
C ALA A 501 25.72 -30.52 18.94
N VAL A 502 25.63 -30.55 17.61
CA VAL A 502 24.44 -30.99 16.89
C VAL A 502 24.07 -32.43 17.24
N HIS A 503 25.01 -33.38 17.22
CA HIS A 503 24.71 -34.77 17.57
C HIS A 503 24.38 -34.97 19.05
N GLN A 504 24.91 -34.13 19.96
CA GLN A 504 24.54 -34.19 21.38
C GLN A 504 23.06 -33.84 21.62
N ARG A 505 22.44 -32.98 20.80
CA ARG A 505 21.02 -32.61 20.92
C ARG A 505 20.10 -33.32 19.92
N PHE A 506 20.63 -33.59 18.74
CA PHE A 506 19.92 -34.15 17.60
C PHE A 506 20.72 -35.33 17.01
N PRO A 507 20.69 -36.52 17.64
CA PRO A 507 21.44 -37.68 17.14
C PRO A 507 21.12 -38.07 15.70
N ASN A 508 19.90 -37.74 15.25
CA ASN A 508 19.41 -37.98 13.89
C ASN A 508 19.24 -36.68 13.09
N ALA A 509 20.06 -35.66 13.34
CA ALA A 509 20.08 -34.47 12.49
C ALA A 509 20.44 -34.85 11.06
N GLU A 510 19.78 -34.20 10.11
CA GLU A 510 20.08 -34.34 8.69
C GLU A 510 21.06 -33.24 8.29
N ALA A 511 21.84 -33.48 7.24
CA ALA A 511 22.67 -32.46 6.63
C ALA A 511 22.31 -32.36 5.14
N THR A 512 22.46 -31.16 4.60
CA THR A 512 22.25 -30.90 3.18
C THR A 512 23.27 -31.64 2.32
N ARG A 513 23.07 -31.62 0.99
CA ARG A 513 23.90 -32.38 0.05
C ARG A 513 25.38 -31.95 0.09
N SER A 514 25.65 -30.68 0.31
CA SER A 514 27.02 -30.16 0.49
C SER A 514 27.65 -30.65 1.80
N GLY A 515 26.83 -31.01 2.79
CA GLY A 515 27.27 -31.29 4.16
C GLY A 515 27.57 -30.03 4.97
N CYS A 516 27.27 -28.83 4.46
CA CYS A 516 27.49 -27.56 5.16
C CYS A 516 26.36 -27.25 6.14
N VAL A 517 25.11 -27.33 5.70
CA VAL A 517 23.95 -26.97 6.53
C VAL A 517 23.39 -28.20 7.22
N TRP A 518 23.26 -28.14 8.54
CA TRP A 518 22.54 -29.14 9.32
C TRP A 518 21.11 -28.70 9.56
N MET A 519 20.21 -29.66 9.73
CA MET A 519 18.80 -29.40 10.00
C MET A 519 18.19 -30.45 10.92
N HIS A 520 17.25 -30.00 11.71
CA HIS A 520 16.39 -30.84 12.51
C HIS A 520 14.98 -30.24 12.52
N ARG A 521 13.98 -31.09 12.27
CA ARG A 521 12.60 -30.69 12.44
C ARG A 521 12.19 -30.97 13.88
N ARG A 522 11.79 -29.92 14.61
CA ARG A 522 11.32 -30.06 15.99
C ARG A 522 10.15 -31.05 15.99
N LYS A 523 10.37 -32.23 16.58
CA LYS A 523 9.31 -33.24 16.71
C LYS A 523 8.11 -32.60 17.39
N GLU A 524 6.91 -32.96 16.93
CA GLU A 524 5.69 -32.74 17.72
C GLU A 524 5.91 -33.41 19.08
N THR A 525 6.32 -32.61 20.05
CA THR A 525 6.53 -33.13 21.39
C THR A 525 5.14 -33.15 22.02
N ILE A 526 4.45 -34.29 21.85
CA ILE A 526 3.48 -34.74 22.83
C ILE A 526 4.31 -34.97 24.10
N SER A 527 4.41 -33.94 24.95
CA SER A 527 5.19 -34.01 26.19
C SER A 527 4.54 -35.01 27.14
N ILE A 528 5.11 -36.22 27.18
CA ILE A 528 4.82 -37.23 28.19
C ILE A 528 5.88 -37.04 29.29
N ASN A 529 5.55 -36.26 30.33
CA ASN A 529 5.73 -36.66 31.74
C ASN A 529 5.29 -35.55 32.71
N SER A 530 4.47 -35.98 33.69
CA SER A 530 3.90 -35.24 34.84
C SER A 530 3.19 -33.94 34.49
N THR A 531 1.93 -33.91 34.05
CA THR A 531 0.71 -34.45 34.67
C THR A 531 -0.32 -34.48 33.55
N LEU A 532 -1.10 -35.56 33.39
CA LEU A 532 -2.20 -35.60 32.42
C LEU A 532 -3.18 -34.44 32.70
N GLY A 533 -3.08 -33.37 31.92
CA GLY A 533 -4.18 -32.47 31.62
C GLY A 533 -4.53 -32.70 30.16
N SER A 534 -5.58 -33.49 29.91
CA SER A 534 -6.14 -33.71 28.58
C SER A 534 -6.37 -32.38 27.84
N LEU A 535 -6.18 -32.36 26.52
CA LEU A 535 -6.75 -31.33 25.65
C LEU A 535 -8.22 -31.11 26.05
N ARG A 536 -8.56 -29.92 26.55
CA ARG A 536 -9.90 -29.63 27.05
C ARG A 536 -10.77 -29.21 25.87
N LYS A 537 -11.80 -29.99 25.58
CA LYS A 537 -12.85 -29.61 24.63
C LYS A 537 -13.85 -28.75 25.38
N LEU A 538 -14.15 -27.56 24.86
CA LEU A 538 -15.07 -26.59 25.45
C LEU A 538 -16.15 -26.25 24.43
N ILE A 539 -17.41 -26.20 24.87
CA ILE A 539 -18.52 -25.64 24.10
C ILE A 539 -19.03 -24.41 24.85
N PHE A 540 -18.81 -23.22 24.29
CA PHE A 540 -19.28 -21.97 24.87
C PHE A 540 -20.71 -21.66 24.42
N LYS A 541 -21.63 -21.54 25.37
CA LYS A 541 -23.02 -21.15 25.11
C LYS A 541 -23.24 -19.70 25.54
N ASN A 542 -23.84 -18.90 24.68
CA ASN A 542 -24.29 -17.56 25.05
C ASN A 542 -25.41 -17.10 24.12
N HIS A 543 -26.55 -16.72 24.71
CA HIS A 543 -27.73 -16.34 23.95
C HIS A 543 -28.04 -14.83 23.97
N LEU A 544 -27.01 -13.99 24.18
CA LEU A 544 -27.15 -12.53 24.19
C LEU A 544 -27.19 -11.95 22.77
N SER A 545 -27.16 -10.62 22.65
CA SER A 545 -27.32 -9.94 21.36
C SER A 545 -26.04 -10.03 20.53
N PRO A 546 -26.11 -9.81 19.20
CA PRO A 546 -24.93 -9.90 18.33
C PRO A 546 -23.76 -9.02 18.74
N GLY A 547 -24.00 -7.83 19.33
CA GLY A 547 -22.94 -6.98 19.87
C GLY A 547 -22.15 -7.66 21.00
N ASP A 548 -22.84 -8.35 21.92
CA ASP A 548 -22.22 -9.15 22.97
C ASP A 548 -21.41 -10.31 22.37
N ILE A 549 -21.95 -10.98 21.35
CA ILE A 549 -21.25 -12.11 20.74
C ILE A 549 -19.95 -11.66 20.05
N VAL A 550 -19.90 -10.47 19.44
CA VAL A 550 -18.64 -9.90 18.91
C VAL A 550 -17.59 -9.72 20.02
N THR A 551 -17.99 -9.40 21.25
CA THR A 551 -17.03 -9.30 22.36
C THR A 551 -16.61 -10.67 22.89
N LEU A 552 -17.49 -11.68 22.84
CA LEU A 552 -17.13 -13.08 23.13
C LEU A 552 -16.09 -13.62 22.15
N THR A 553 -16.13 -13.25 20.86
CA THR A 553 -15.11 -13.70 19.91
C THR A 553 -13.70 -13.23 20.27
N ALA A 554 -13.57 -12.04 20.88
CA ALA A 554 -12.30 -11.56 21.41
C ALA A 554 -11.78 -12.43 22.56
N ALA A 555 -12.65 -12.85 23.49
CA ALA A 555 -12.27 -13.71 24.60
C ALA A 555 -11.81 -15.10 24.13
N VAL A 556 -12.44 -15.65 23.09
CA VAL A 556 -12.02 -16.93 22.48
C VAL A 556 -10.67 -16.79 21.78
N ARG A 557 -10.46 -15.75 20.96
CA ARG A 557 -9.14 -15.45 20.37
C ARG A 557 -8.08 -15.35 21.45
N ASP A 558 -8.32 -14.56 22.49
CA ASP A 558 -7.35 -14.28 23.54
C ASP A 558 -7.03 -15.54 24.36
N LEU A 559 -8.00 -16.43 24.59
CA LEU A 559 -7.80 -17.75 25.21
C LEU A 559 -6.82 -18.60 24.39
N HIS A 560 -7.05 -18.72 23.09
CA HIS A 560 -6.21 -19.55 22.20
C HIS A 560 -4.81 -18.98 21.99
N LEU A 561 -4.69 -17.65 21.93
CA LEU A 561 -3.38 -17.00 21.84
C LEU A 561 -2.60 -17.10 23.16
N SER A 562 -3.27 -17.08 24.31
CA SER A 562 -2.65 -17.26 25.62
C SER A 562 -2.26 -18.72 25.89
N TYR A 563 -3.00 -19.68 25.31
CA TYR A 563 -2.79 -21.11 25.52
C TYR A 563 -2.85 -21.92 24.21
N PRO A 564 -1.87 -21.73 23.29
CA PRO A 564 -1.86 -22.42 22.01
C PRO A 564 -1.95 -23.94 22.16
N GLY A 565 -2.93 -24.56 21.49
CA GLY A 565 -3.10 -26.01 21.45
C GLY A 565 -3.56 -26.67 22.75
N LYS A 566 -3.99 -25.90 23.77
CA LYS A 566 -4.51 -26.46 25.04
C LYS A 566 -6.02 -26.69 25.04
N PHE A 567 -6.76 -25.95 24.20
CA PHE A 567 -8.21 -25.98 24.13
C PHE A 567 -8.68 -26.29 22.71
N ILE A 568 -9.77 -27.04 22.61
CA ILE A 568 -10.59 -27.16 21.39
C ILE A 568 -11.90 -26.47 21.73
N THR A 569 -12.25 -25.39 21.03
CA THR A 569 -13.46 -24.62 21.36
C THR A 569 -14.47 -24.67 20.23
N ASP A 570 -15.72 -24.87 20.60
CA ASP A 570 -16.90 -24.66 19.76
C ASP A 570 -17.88 -23.72 20.48
N VAL A 571 -18.91 -23.24 19.78
CA VAL A 571 -19.83 -22.21 20.26
C VAL A 571 -21.28 -22.53 19.92
N ARG A 572 -22.21 -22.11 20.79
CA ARG A 572 -23.66 -22.07 20.53
C ARG A 572 -24.16 -20.67 20.87
N THR A 573 -24.29 -19.83 19.85
CA THR A 573 -24.71 -18.43 20.01
C THR A 573 -25.93 -18.09 19.17
N THR A 574 -26.59 -16.98 19.49
CA THR A 574 -27.73 -16.43 18.72
C THR A 574 -27.39 -16.02 17.29
N CYS A 575 -26.11 -15.78 17.00
CA CYS A 575 -25.63 -15.35 15.69
C CYS A 575 -24.39 -16.18 15.28
N PRO A 576 -24.58 -17.46 14.89
CA PRO A 576 -23.49 -18.36 14.51
C PRO A 576 -22.68 -17.83 13.31
N ALA A 577 -23.31 -17.06 12.43
CA ALA A 577 -22.66 -16.43 11.26
C ALA A 577 -21.47 -15.52 11.59
N LEU A 578 -21.37 -15.01 12.83
CA LEU A 578 -20.20 -14.21 13.27
C LEU A 578 -18.94 -15.06 13.46
N TRP A 579 -19.09 -16.37 13.63
CA TRP A 579 -18.00 -17.32 13.85
C TRP A 579 -17.53 -18.01 12.56
N GLU A 580 -18.20 -17.78 11.44
CA GLU A 580 -17.77 -18.30 10.14
C GLU A 580 -16.34 -17.85 9.83
N HIS A 581 -15.52 -18.81 9.38
CA HIS A 581 -14.09 -18.66 9.10
C HIS A 581 -13.22 -18.28 10.30
N ASN A 582 -13.74 -18.34 11.54
CA ASN A 582 -12.93 -18.10 12.72
C ASN A 582 -11.96 -19.28 12.95
N PRO A 583 -10.63 -19.06 12.96
CA PRO A 583 -9.64 -20.13 13.06
C PRO A 583 -9.58 -20.82 14.43
N PHE A 584 -10.22 -20.24 15.45
CA PHE A 584 -10.25 -20.77 16.81
C PHE A 584 -11.46 -21.66 17.08
N ILE A 585 -12.39 -21.77 16.12
CA ILE A 585 -13.58 -22.60 16.25
C ILE A 585 -13.36 -23.93 15.54
N THR A 586 -13.54 -25.02 16.28
CA THR A 586 -13.53 -26.40 15.77
C THR A 586 -14.87 -27.05 16.14
N PRO A 587 -15.63 -27.61 15.19
CA PRO A 587 -16.90 -28.27 15.52
C PRO A 587 -16.72 -29.40 16.54
N VAL A 588 -17.53 -29.38 17.59
CA VAL A 588 -17.62 -30.41 18.64
C VAL A 588 -19.07 -30.85 18.74
N ALA A 589 -19.32 -32.16 18.75
CA ALA A 589 -20.68 -32.69 18.88
C ALA A 589 -21.28 -32.35 20.25
N ASP A 590 -22.58 -32.04 20.31
CA ASP A 590 -23.25 -31.67 21.57
C ASP A 590 -23.24 -32.81 22.59
N GLU A 591 -23.17 -34.06 22.12
CA GLU A 591 -23.13 -35.26 22.95
C GLU A 591 -21.70 -35.76 23.24
N ASP A 592 -20.65 -35.03 22.85
CA ASP A 592 -19.27 -35.46 23.11
C ASP A 592 -19.00 -35.52 24.63
N PRO A 593 -18.78 -36.71 25.21
CA PRO A 593 -18.64 -36.86 26.66
C PRO A 593 -17.34 -36.25 27.21
N GLN A 594 -16.41 -35.83 26.33
CA GLN A 594 -15.18 -35.16 26.70
C GLN A 594 -15.28 -33.62 26.60
N ALA A 595 -16.42 -33.09 26.13
CA ALA A 595 -16.65 -31.67 25.99
C ALA A 595 -17.29 -31.06 27.25
N GLU A 596 -16.64 -30.05 27.81
CA GLU A 596 -17.19 -29.23 28.89
C GLU A 596 -18.02 -28.10 28.29
N VAL A 597 -19.29 -28.03 28.67
CA VAL A 597 -20.20 -26.96 28.23
C VAL A 597 -20.16 -25.82 29.25
N ILE A 598 -19.81 -24.62 28.80
CA ILE A 598 -19.73 -23.43 29.64
C ILE A 598 -20.75 -22.41 29.14
N GLU A 599 -21.72 -22.08 29.99
CA GLU A 599 -22.60 -20.93 29.76
C GLU A 599 -21.81 -19.65 30.06
N CYS A 600 -21.44 -18.92 29.01
CA CYS A 600 -20.61 -17.73 29.11
C CYS A 600 -21.41 -16.54 29.61
N HIS A 601 -20.89 -15.85 30.62
CA HIS A 601 -21.44 -14.62 31.17
C HIS A 601 -20.34 -13.55 31.27
N TYR A 602 -20.71 -12.30 31.54
CA TYR A 602 -19.75 -11.24 31.87
C TYR A 602 -20.19 -10.49 33.16
N PRO A 603 -20.07 -11.07 34.36
CA PRO A 603 -20.50 -10.43 35.61
C PRO A 603 -19.91 -9.02 35.83
N LEU A 604 -18.76 -8.74 35.22
CA LEU A 604 -18.08 -7.44 35.20
C LEU A 604 -18.98 -6.25 34.81
N ILE A 605 -20.08 -6.47 34.07
CA ILE A 605 -21.05 -5.40 33.78
C ILE A 605 -21.63 -4.77 35.04
N HIS A 606 -21.77 -5.53 36.14
CA HIS A 606 -22.29 -5.02 37.41
C HIS A 606 -21.31 -4.04 38.08
N GLU A 607 -20.06 -4.01 37.63
CA GLU A 607 -19.00 -3.10 38.08
C GLU A 607 -18.68 -2.02 37.03
N SER A 608 -19.44 -1.92 35.93
CA SER A 608 -19.11 -1.05 34.80
C SER A 608 -18.97 0.44 35.17
N ASN A 609 -19.67 0.89 36.22
CA ASN A 609 -19.63 2.27 36.67
C ASN A 609 -18.38 2.59 37.52
N THR A 610 -17.76 1.57 38.12
CA THR A 610 -16.72 1.75 39.13
C THR A 610 -15.37 1.16 38.72
N ALA A 611 -15.36 0.13 37.87
CA ALA A 611 -14.15 -0.55 37.44
C ALA A 611 -13.63 0.02 36.10
N PRO A 612 -12.30 0.10 35.91
CA PRO A 612 -11.68 0.69 34.71
C PRO A 612 -11.59 -0.31 33.55
N TYR A 613 -12.67 -1.08 33.31
CA TYR A 613 -12.68 -2.11 32.28
C TYR A 613 -13.65 -1.79 31.15
N HIS A 614 -13.20 -2.10 29.94
CA HIS A 614 -14.04 -2.18 28.76
C HIS A 614 -14.77 -3.53 28.69
N MET A 615 -15.95 -3.59 28.04
CA MET A 615 -16.78 -4.79 27.90
C MET A 615 -16.05 -6.02 27.36
N LEU A 616 -15.04 -5.81 26.49
CA LEU A 616 -14.17 -6.87 25.97
C LEU A 616 -13.47 -7.71 27.07
N HIS A 617 -13.25 -7.14 28.25
CA HIS A 617 -12.68 -7.87 29.38
C HIS A 617 -13.71 -8.77 30.06
N GLY A 618 -15.01 -8.53 29.90
CA GLY A 618 -16.07 -9.21 30.63
C GLY A 618 -16.04 -10.72 30.46
N PHE A 619 -16.15 -11.21 29.22
CA PHE A 619 -16.06 -12.65 28.94
C PHE A 619 -14.68 -13.22 29.21
N ARG A 620 -13.62 -12.45 28.93
CA ARG A 620 -12.23 -12.89 29.18
C ARG A 620 -11.99 -13.19 30.65
N LEU A 621 -12.29 -12.25 31.55
CA LEU A 621 -12.14 -12.41 33.01
C LEU A 621 -13.05 -13.53 33.54
N PHE A 622 -14.27 -13.65 33.03
CA PHE A 622 -15.14 -14.77 33.38
C PHE A 622 -14.51 -16.12 33.00
N LEU A 623 -13.94 -16.24 31.80
CA LEU A 623 -13.27 -17.47 31.37
C LEU A 623 -11.99 -17.75 32.16
N GLU A 624 -11.23 -16.73 32.57
CA GLU A 624 -10.09 -16.90 33.46
C GLU A 624 -10.50 -17.59 34.77
N GLU A 625 -11.54 -17.07 35.42
CA GLU A 625 -12.09 -17.61 36.66
C GLU A 625 -12.61 -19.04 36.45
N ARG A 626 -13.41 -19.28 35.40
CA ARG A 626 -14.03 -20.58 35.13
C ARG A 626 -13.03 -21.66 34.76
N LEU A 627 -12.01 -21.31 33.98
CA LEU A 627 -11.04 -22.28 33.48
C LEU A 627 -9.85 -22.43 34.42
N GLY A 628 -9.64 -21.51 35.37
CA GLY A 628 -8.50 -21.48 36.28
C GLY A 628 -7.20 -21.09 35.58
N VAL A 629 -7.27 -20.18 34.60
CA VAL A 629 -6.15 -19.78 33.73
C VAL A 629 -6.08 -18.26 33.62
N ALA A 630 -4.92 -17.72 33.22
CA ALA A 630 -4.72 -16.28 32.99
C ALA A 630 -4.71 -15.99 31.48
N ILE A 631 -5.63 -15.17 30.99
CA ILE A 631 -5.86 -14.89 29.58
C ILE A 631 -5.41 -13.45 29.29
N LYS A 632 -4.32 -13.28 28.54
CA LYS A 632 -3.82 -11.97 28.13
C LYS A 632 -4.76 -11.36 27.10
N ALA A 633 -5.05 -10.05 27.20
CA ALA A 633 -5.77 -9.34 26.15
C ALA A 633 -4.83 -9.07 24.97
N HIS A 634 -5.08 -9.67 23.79
CA HIS A 634 -4.19 -9.53 22.62
C HIS A 634 -4.60 -8.41 21.66
N ALA A 635 -5.89 -8.07 21.59
CA ALA A 635 -6.36 -6.93 20.79
C ALA A 635 -7.61 -6.26 21.39
N PHE A 636 -7.68 -4.93 21.30
CA PHE A 636 -8.79 -4.13 21.83
C PHE A 636 -9.96 -4.04 20.82
N LYS A 637 -10.42 -5.19 20.33
CA LYS A 637 -11.59 -5.33 19.43
C LYS A 637 -12.10 -6.76 19.41
N GLY A 638 -13.32 -6.93 18.90
CA GLY A 638 -13.86 -8.24 18.52
C GLY A 638 -13.01 -8.93 17.44
N ASP A 639 -13.21 -10.22 17.28
CA ASP A 639 -12.49 -11.07 16.33
C ASP A 639 -13.46 -11.65 15.28
N ILE A 640 -13.52 -11.04 14.09
CA ILE A 640 -14.41 -11.41 12.99
C ILE A 640 -13.56 -11.66 11.74
N HIS A 641 -13.81 -12.78 11.06
CA HIS A 641 -13.00 -13.24 9.94
C HIS A 641 -13.83 -13.30 8.66
N LEU A 642 -13.27 -12.84 7.54
CA LEU A 642 -13.83 -12.99 6.20
C LEU A 642 -12.92 -13.89 5.37
N SER A 643 -13.53 -14.77 4.56
CA SER A 643 -12.79 -15.53 3.55
C SER A 643 -12.29 -14.64 2.42
N ALA A 644 -11.34 -15.14 1.61
CA ALA A 644 -10.86 -14.42 0.43
C ALA A 644 -11.99 -14.12 -0.56
N ASP A 645 -12.91 -15.07 -0.75
CA ASP A 645 -14.06 -14.91 -1.66
C ASP A 645 -14.95 -13.76 -1.19
N GLU A 646 -15.32 -13.72 0.09
CA GLU A 646 -16.18 -12.67 0.63
C GLU A 646 -15.59 -11.25 0.50
N LYS A 647 -14.26 -11.14 0.51
CA LYS A 647 -13.52 -9.87 0.32
C LYS A 647 -13.45 -9.43 -1.14
N THR A 648 -13.46 -10.37 -2.08
CA THR A 648 -13.37 -10.07 -3.52
C THR A 648 -14.74 -9.81 -4.16
N TRP A 649 -15.83 -10.25 -3.52
CA TRP A 649 -17.16 -10.02 -4.04
C TRP A 649 -17.52 -8.54 -4.01
N MET A 650 -18.19 -8.11 -5.08
CA MET A 650 -18.82 -6.79 -5.15
C MET A 650 -19.83 -6.64 -4.00
N SER A 651 -19.85 -5.48 -3.37
CA SER A 651 -20.86 -5.18 -2.35
C SER A 651 -22.24 -5.04 -3.01
N GLN A 652 -23.30 -5.30 -2.24
CA GLN A 652 -24.68 -5.06 -2.70
C GLN A 652 -24.88 -3.61 -3.16
N ILE A 653 -24.12 -2.67 -2.60
CA ILE A 653 -24.17 -1.25 -2.99
C ILE A 653 -23.51 -1.02 -4.34
N GLU A 654 -22.36 -1.65 -4.58
CA GLU A 654 -21.70 -1.60 -5.87
C GLU A 654 -22.53 -2.30 -6.98
N GLU A 655 -23.32 -3.32 -6.65
CA GLU A 655 -24.31 -3.91 -7.56
C GLU A 655 -25.45 -2.94 -7.90
N MET A 656 -25.91 -2.15 -6.93
CA MET A 656 -27.05 -1.24 -7.11
C MET A 656 -26.67 0.08 -7.77
N GLU A 657 -25.50 0.65 -7.44
CA GLU A 657 -25.10 2.01 -7.83
C GLU A 657 -23.81 2.08 -8.66
N GLY A 658 -23.13 0.94 -8.85
CA GLY A 658 -21.90 0.82 -9.64
C GLY A 658 -20.64 0.57 -8.81
N VAL A 659 -19.66 -0.07 -9.44
CA VAL A 659 -18.35 -0.41 -8.84
C VAL A 659 -17.68 0.83 -8.26
N GLY A 660 -17.10 0.72 -7.06
CA GLY A 660 -16.38 1.80 -6.40
C GLY A 660 -17.27 2.78 -5.61
N THR A 661 -18.59 2.57 -5.54
CA THR A 661 -19.49 3.42 -4.74
C THR A 661 -19.08 3.43 -3.27
N ARG A 662 -18.71 4.61 -2.77
CA ARG A 662 -18.31 4.85 -1.37
C ARG A 662 -19.54 5.19 -0.53
N PHE A 663 -19.70 4.55 0.62
CA PHE A 663 -20.87 4.76 1.46
C PHE A 663 -20.58 4.64 2.95
N TRP A 664 -21.47 5.23 3.74
CA TRP A 664 -21.52 5.11 5.20
C TRP A 664 -22.79 4.37 5.60
N ILE A 665 -22.71 3.55 6.65
CA ILE A 665 -23.90 2.91 7.24
C ILE A 665 -24.51 3.83 8.28
N ILE A 666 -25.84 3.97 8.28
CA ILE A 666 -26.58 4.74 9.30
C ILE A 666 -27.70 3.92 9.94
N VAL A 667 -27.91 4.11 11.25
CA VAL A 667 -29.01 3.50 12.01
C VAL A 667 -29.84 4.58 12.70
N SER A 668 -31.15 4.61 12.41
CA SER A 668 -32.12 5.58 12.93
C SER A 668 -33.05 5.01 14.00
N GLY A 669 -32.70 3.89 14.63
CA GLY A 669 -33.55 3.19 15.59
C GLY A 669 -32.84 2.01 16.26
N GLY A 670 -33.58 0.98 16.66
CA GLY A 670 -33.01 -0.19 17.33
C GLY A 670 -34.05 -1.17 17.87
N LYS A 671 -33.58 -2.05 18.75
CA LYS A 671 -34.43 -3.08 19.36
C LYS A 671 -35.55 -2.48 20.20
N ILE A 672 -36.75 -3.04 20.07
CA ILE A 672 -37.95 -2.58 20.77
C ILE A 672 -37.87 -2.75 22.29
N ASP A 673 -37.07 -3.71 22.77
CA ASP A 673 -36.92 -3.96 24.21
C ASP A 673 -35.99 -2.96 24.91
N PHE A 674 -35.14 -2.23 24.17
CA PHE A 674 -34.19 -1.23 24.67
C PHE A 674 -34.37 0.18 24.05
N THR A 675 -35.58 0.74 24.15
CA THR A 675 -35.90 2.04 23.54
C THR A 675 -35.09 3.22 24.09
N ALA A 676 -34.48 3.09 25.27
CA ALA A 676 -33.63 4.14 25.86
C ALA A 676 -32.30 4.38 25.10
N LYS A 677 -32.00 3.58 24.08
CA LYS A 677 -30.83 3.75 23.19
C LYS A 677 -31.16 4.49 21.90
N TRP A 678 -32.44 4.72 21.60
CA TRP A 678 -32.85 5.27 20.32
C TRP A 678 -32.61 6.77 20.27
N TRP A 679 -31.90 7.23 19.25
CA TRP A 679 -31.78 8.65 18.96
C TRP A 679 -32.94 9.12 18.07
N ASP A 680 -33.16 10.44 18.04
CA ASP A 680 -34.26 11.03 17.29
C ASP A 680 -34.09 10.82 15.77
N PRO A 681 -35.01 10.13 15.08
CA PRO A 681 -34.93 9.89 13.64
C PRO A 681 -34.87 11.18 12.82
N ASP A 682 -35.48 12.27 13.27
CA ASP A 682 -35.46 13.54 12.53
C ASP A 682 -34.06 14.17 12.57
N ARG A 683 -33.29 13.93 13.63
CA ARG A 683 -31.89 14.32 13.71
C ARG A 683 -30.99 13.44 12.86
N ALA A 684 -31.26 12.14 12.82
CA ALA A 684 -30.59 11.23 11.89
C ALA A 684 -30.86 11.66 10.43
N GLN A 685 -32.09 12.08 10.11
CA GLN A 685 -32.41 12.65 8.80
C GLN A 685 -31.63 13.95 8.55
N ALA A 686 -31.51 14.85 9.54
CA ALA A 686 -30.73 16.07 9.39
C ALA A 686 -29.23 15.80 9.11
N VAL A 687 -28.66 14.72 9.64
CA VAL A 687 -27.30 14.27 9.31
C VAL A 687 -27.22 13.83 7.84
N VAL A 688 -28.18 13.01 7.37
CA VAL A 688 -28.25 12.59 5.96
C VAL A 688 -28.39 13.80 5.04
N ASP A 689 -29.31 14.71 5.35
CA ASP A 689 -29.59 15.90 4.57
C ASP A 689 -28.36 16.80 4.47
N HIS A 690 -27.58 16.94 5.55
CA HIS A 690 -26.36 17.75 5.57
C HIS A 690 -25.28 17.24 4.60
N PHE A 691 -25.12 15.92 4.48
CA PHE A 691 -24.12 15.31 3.60
C PHE A 691 -24.68 14.89 2.24
N LYS A 692 -25.89 15.33 1.88
CA LYS A 692 -26.46 15.03 0.57
C LYS A 692 -25.51 15.47 -0.55
N GLY A 693 -25.16 14.54 -1.43
CA GLY A 693 -24.19 14.74 -2.51
C GLY A 693 -22.72 14.64 -2.10
N ARG A 694 -22.41 14.51 -0.80
CA ARG A 694 -21.04 14.34 -0.27
C ARG A 694 -20.79 12.95 0.30
N ILE A 695 -21.79 12.36 0.97
CA ILE A 695 -21.75 11.00 1.49
C ILE A 695 -22.98 10.25 1.01
N ARG A 696 -22.79 9.04 0.48
CA ARG A 696 -23.89 8.10 0.26
C ARG A 696 -24.16 7.34 1.55
N PHE A 697 -25.39 7.39 2.05
CA PHE A 697 -25.79 6.65 3.25
C PHE A 697 -26.56 5.38 2.91
N VAL A 698 -26.28 4.32 3.64
CA VAL A 698 -26.98 3.04 3.61
C VAL A 698 -27.63 2.83 4.97
N GLN A 699 -28.96 2.78 4.99
CA GLN A 699 -29.70 2.53 6.22
C GLN A 699 -29.84 1.03 6.45
N CYS A 700 -29.39 0.57 7.63
CA CYS A 700 -29.50 -0.83 8.03
C CYS A 700 -30.34 -0.98 9.31
N GLY A 701 -30.92 -2.17 9.49
CA GLY A 701 -31.74 -2.50 10.65
C GLY A 701 -32.44 -3.84 10.47
N GLU A 702 -32.80 -4.49 11.58
CA GLU A 702 -33.52 -5.76 11.52
C GLU A 702 -35.03 -5.51 11.36
N ALA A 703 -35.71 -6.27 10.49
CA ALA A 703 -37.10 -5.99 10.12
C ALA A 703 -38.09 -6.00 11.30
N GLN A 704 -37.82 -6.83 12.32
CA GLN A 704 -38.65 -6.97 13.53
C GLN A 704 -38.37 -5.88 14.59
N HIS A 705 -37.46 -4.97 14.32
CA HIS A 705 -37.08 -3.89 15.21
C HIS A 705 -37.52 -2.54 14.65
N HIS A 706 -37.52 -1.52 15.51
CA HIS A 706 -38.02 -0.21 15.13
C HIS A 706 -36.90 0.62 14.51
N HIS A 707 -36.92 0.75 13.19
CA HIS A 707 -35.96 1.55 12.42
C HIS A 707 -36.70 2.50 11.48
N PRO A 708 -37.12 3.70 11.92
CA PRO A 708 -37.83 4.67 11.07
C PRO A 708 -37.10 4.96 9.75
N PRO A 709 -37.79 4.94 8.59
CA PRO A 709 -37.16 5.15 7.29
C PRO A 709 -36.54 6.55 7.19
N LEU A 710 -35.36 6.63 6.61
CA LEU A 710 -34.75 7.89 6.19
C LEU A 710 -34.97 8.10 4.68
N ARG A 711 -34.99 9.36 4.26
CA ARG A 711 -35.02 9.77 2.85
C ARG A 711 -33.60 9.93 2.32
N ASP A 712 -33.44 9.78 1.00
CA ASP A 712 -32.16 9.96 0.28
C ASP A 712 -31.03 9.00 0.72
N VAL A 713 -31.40 7.85 1.29
CA VAL A 713 -30.50 6.75 1.63
C VAL A 713 -30.79 5.51 0.79
N ILE A 714 -29.84 4.58 0.72
CA ILE A 714 -30.10 3.21 0.26
C ILE A 714 -30.71 2.43 1.43
N ASP A 715 -31.90 1.89 1.27
CA ASP A 715 -32.61 1.21 2.34
C ASP A 715 -32.37 -0.30 2.33
N LEU A 716 -31.53 -0.78 3.24
CA LEU A 716 -31.25 -2.20 3.46
C LEU A 716 -31.84 -2.73 4.78
N ARG A 717 -32.80 -2.01 5.39
CA ARG A 717 -33.52 -2.52 6.57
C ARG A 717 -34.24 -3.82 6.22
N GLY A 718 -33.98 -4.88 6.97
CA GLY A 718 -34.55 -6.21 6.74
C GLY A 718 -33.97 -6.96 5.53
N ASN A 719 -33.02 -6.38 4.80
CA ASN A 719 -32.50 -6.93 3.54
C ASN A 719 -31.10 -7.57 3.66
N THR A 720 -30.58 -7.70 4.89
CA THR A 720 -29.29 -8.34 5.16
C THR A 720 -29.41 -9.41 6.23
N SER A 721 -28.79 -10.57 5.99
CA SER A 721 -28.39 -11.48 7.06
C SER A 721 -27.22 -10.92 7.86
N ALA A 722 -26.94 -11.48 9.04
CA ALA A 722 -25.78 -11.08 9.83
C ALA A 722 -24.46 -11.20 9.05
N ARG A 723 -24.31 -12.24 8.22
CA ARG A 723 -23.11 -12.42 7.38
C ARG A 723 -23.02 -11.39 6.25
N GLN A 724 -24.15 -11.09 5.59
CA GLN A 724 -24.19 -10.02 4.59
C GLN A 724 -23.88 -8.65 5.22
N LEU A 725 -24.30 -8.40 6.46
CA LEU A 725 -23.98 -7.17 7.17
C LEU A 725 -22.49 -7.07 7.56
N VAL A 726 -21.85 -8.19 7.93
CA VAL A 726 -20.37 -8.27 8.11
C VAL A 726 -19.66 -7.86 6.80
N ARG A 727 -20.11 -8.38 5.66
CA ARG A 727 -19.58 -8.00 4.35
C ARG A 727 -19.85 -6.54 4.03
N LEU A 728 -21.08 -6.06 4.23
CA LEU A 728 -21.42 -4.65 4.02
C LEU A 728 -20.52 -3.73 4.86
N MET A 729 -20.22 -4.10 6.11
CA MET A 729 -19.28 -3.38 6.97
C MET A 729 -17.86 -3.36 6.39
N TYR A 730 -17.37 -4.48 5.84
CA TYR A 730 -16.05 -4.55 5.18
C TYR A 730 -15.90 -3.49 4.07
N HIS A 731 -16.97 -3.23 3.31
CA HIS A 731 -16.98 -2.23 2.23
C HIS A 731 -17.34 -0.79 2.69
N ALA A 732 -17.89 -0.61 3.89
CA ALA A 732 -18.31 0.70 4.39
C ALA A 732 -17.12 1.57 4.81
N ASP A 733 -17.16 2.85 4.44
CA ASP A 733 -16.17 3.86 4.82
C ASP A 733 -16.32 4.32 6.26
N GLY A 734 -17.56 4.34 6.74
CA GLY A 734 -17.86 4.71 8.11
C GLY A 734 -19.27 4.34 8.54
N VAL A 735 -19.55 4.58 9.83
CA VAL A 735 -20.81 4.20 10.48
C VAL A 735 -21.29 5.32 11.39
N VAL A 736 -22.59 5.62 11.35
CA VAL A 736 -23.28 6.47 12.33
C VAL A 736 -24.36 5.63 13.01
N CYS A 737 -24.25 5.40 14.31
CA CYS A 737 -25.21 4.58 15.04
C CYS A 737 -25.29 4.98 16.52
N PRO A 738 -26.40 4.66 17.21
CA PRO A 738 -26.39 4.59 18.68
C PRO A 738 -25.56 3.39 19.18
N VAL A 739 -25.46 3.22 20.50
CA VAL A 739 -24.82 2.03 21.10
C VAL A 739 -25.56 0.75 20.67
N THR A 740 -25.00 0.04 19.69
CA THR A 740 -25.65 -1.07 18.98
C THR A 740 -24.61 -2.06 18.45
N PHE A 741 -25.06 -3.19 17.88
CA PHE A 741 -24.19 -4.17 17.23
C PHE A 741 -23.19 -3.55 16.22
N LEU A 742 -23.59 -2.51 15.47
CA LEU A 742 -22.74 -1.94 14.43
C LEU A 742 -21.47 -1.27 14.95
N MET A 743 -21.45 -0.73 16.17
CA MET A 743 -20.21 -0.14 16.70
C MET A 743 -19.17 -1.24 16.94
N HIS A 744 -19.56 -2.39 17.52
CA HIS A 744 -18.63 -3.49 17.74
C HIS A 744 -18.16 -4.09 16.42
N LEU A 745 -19.06 -4.18 15.44
CA LEU A 745 -18.74 -4.68 14.11
C LEU A 745 -17.79 -3.72 13.36
N ALA A 746 -17.98 -2.41 13.49
CA ALA A 746 -17.10 -1.40 12.90
C ALA A 746 -15.66 -1.48 13.43
N ALA A 747 -15.49 -1.81 14.72
CA ALA A 747 -14.19 -2.03 15.33
C ALA A 747 -13.57 -3.40 14.98
N ALA A 748 -14.41 -4.45 14.87
CA ALA A 748 -13.96 -5.83 14.70
C ALA A 748 -13.59 -6.18 13.24
N VAL A 749 -14.43 -5.81 12.29
CA VAL A 749 -14.27 -6.16 10.87
C VAL A 749 -13.11 -5.39 10.27
N GLU A 750 -12.19 -6.10 9.63
CA GLU A 750 -11.08 -5.48 8.91
C GLU A 750 -11.58 -4.52 7.82
N ILE A 751 -10.70 -3.66 7.33
CA ILE A 751 -11.06 -2.63 6.34
C ILE A 751 -10.44 -3.04 5.01
N LYS A 752 -11.18 -2.80 3.92
CA LYS A 752 -10.69 -3.02 2.56
C LYS A 752 -9.34 -2.31 2.36
N PRO A 753 -8.33 -2.97 1.75
CA PRO A 753 -7.05 -2.34 1.44
C PRO A 753 -7.19 -1.01 0.68
N GLY A 754 -6.26 -0.08 0.91
CA GLY A 754 -6.31 1.27 0.33
C GLY A 754 -7.24 2.26 1.06
N ARG A 755 -7.72 1.90 2.25
CA ARG A 755 -8.53 2.76 3.14
C ARG A 755 -7.78 3.04 4.45
N PRO A 756 -8.22 4.01 5.27
CA PRO A 756 -7.61 4.26 6.59
C PRO A 756 -7.56 2.98 7.44
N LYS A 757 -6.55 2.86 8.30
CA LYS A 757 -6.32 1.67 9.15
C LYS A 757 -7.49 1.33 10.08
N ASN A 758 -8.26 2.32 10.50
CA ASN A 758 -9.42 2.17 11.38
C ASN A 758 -10.66 2.76 10.70
N ARG A 759 -11.82 2.12 10.87
CA ARG A 759 -13.07 2.52 10.21
C ARG A 759 -13.65 3.69 10.98
N ALA A 760 -14.11 4.71 10.26
CA ALA A 760 -14.78 5.83 10.89
C ALA A 760 -16.06 5.36 11.58
N CYS A 761 -16.28 5.74 12.84
CA CYS A 761 -17.50 5.38 13.55
C CYS A 761 -17.89 6.49 14.52
N VAL A 762 -19.09 7.03 14.34
CA VAL A 762 -19.71 8.01 15.24
C VAL A 762 -20.80 7.30 16.03
N VAL A 763 -20.61 7.22 17.35
CA VAL A 763 -21.51 6.54 18.27
C VAL A 763 -22.29 7.56 19.09
N ILE A 764 -23.62 7.51 19.02
CA ILE A 764 -24.52 8.35 19.80
C ILE A 764 -24.91 7.59 21.08
N ALA A 765 -24.17 7.82 22.18
CA ALA A 765 -24.26 6.99 23.38
C ALA A 765 -25.15 7.57 24.48
N GLY A 766 -25.19 8.90 24.61
CA GLY A 766 -25.89 9.53 25.74
C GLY A 766 -25.28 9.13 27.08
N GLY A 767 -26.12 8.92 28.09
CA GLY A 767 -25.69 8.65 29.48
C GLY A 767 -26.09 7.27 30.01
N ARG A 768 -26.49 6.33 29.15
CA ARG A 768 -27.00 5.02 29.57
C ARG A 768 -25.85 4.09 29.98
N GLU A 769 -24.86 3.91 29.11
CA GLU A 769 -23.65 3.14 29.37
C GLU A 769 -22.50 4.08 29.81
N PRO A 770 -21.59 3.67 30.70
CA PRO A 770 -20.34 4.39 30.95
C PRO A 770 -19.46 4.42 29.71
N SER A 771 -18.86 5.57 29.40
CA SER A 771 -18.01 5.68 28.21
C SER A 771 -16.81 4.73 28.23
N GLN A 772 -16.16 4.53 29.37
CA GLN A 772 -15.03 3.59 29.48
C GLN A 772 -15.42 2.11 29.24
N TRP A 773 -16.70 1.77 29.45
CA TRP A 773 -17.21 0.41 29.29
C TRP A 773 -17.36 0.05 27.80
N GLU A 774 -17.78 0.99 26.95
CA GLU A 774 -18.15 0.74 25.55
C GLU A 774 -17.24 1.41 24.50
N ALA A 775 -16.50 2.47 24.86
CA ALA A 775 -15.81 3.28 23.86
C ALA A 775 -14.56 2.59 23.30
N TYR A 776 -14.54 2.41 21.98
CA TYR A 776 -13.33 2.03 21.26
C TYR A 776 -12.44 3.25 21.00
N PRO A 777 -11.09 3.11 21.05
CA PRO A 777 -10.17 4.25 20.98
C PRO A 777 -10.27 5.12 19.72
N HIS A 778 -10.75 4.56 18.61
CA HIS A 778 -10.81 5.24 17.31
C HIS A 778 -12.22 5.67 16.90
N HIS A 779 -13.22 5.49 17.77
CA HIS A 779 -14.59 5.96 17.54
C HIS A 779 -14.79 7.36 18.11
N GLN A 780 -15.60 8.18 17.44
CA GLN A 780 -16.16 9.39 18.03
C GLN A 780 -17.36 8.98 18.91
N PHE A 781 -17.10 8.71 20.19
CA PHE A 781 -18.11 8.24 21.15
C PHE A 781 -18.76 9.41 21.87
N LEU A 782 -19.91 9.86 21.38
CA LEU A 782 -20.63 11.03 21.90
C LEU A 782 -21.47 10.62 23.12
N HIS A 783 -20.96 10.92 24.32
CA HIS A 783 -21.62 10.58 25.59
C HIS A 783 -21.98 11.81 26.42
N THR A 784 -22.84 11.59 27.41
CA THR A 784 -23.28 12.61 28.38
C THR A 784 -23.21 12.10 29.83
N ASN A 785 -22.42 11.05 30.09
CA ASN A 785 -22.04 10.64 31.45
C ASN A 785 -21.48 11.85 32.23
N GLY A 786 -21.92 12.03 33.47
CA GLY A 786 -21.58 13.17 34.33
C GLY A 786 -22.50 14.39 34.17
N MET A 787 -23.33 14.47 33.12
CA MET A 787 -24.07 15.70 32.79
C MET A 787 -25.50 15.76 33.35
N LEU A 788 -26.05 14.63 33.83
CA LEU A 788 -27.38 14.55 34.45
C LEU A 788 -27.33 13.75 35.75
N PRO A 789 -28.20 14.03 36.75
CA PRO A 789 -28.18 13.32 38.04
C PRO A 789 -28.35 11.80 37.96
N CYS A 790 -29.00 11.28 36.91
CA CYS A 790 -29.19 9.84 36.75
C CYS A 790 -27.95 9.10 36.20
N CYS A 791 -26.93 9.82 35.74
CA CYS A 791 -25.71 9.28 35.15
C CYS A 791 -24.48 10.09 35.60
N ASP A 792 -24.50 10.62 36.82
CA ASP A 792 -23.44 11.46 37.40
C ASP A 792 -22.21 10.65 37.83
N GLN A 793 -22.40 9.36 38.15
CA GLN A 793 -21.37 8.41 38.56
C GLN A 793 -21.33 7.18 37.61
N GLY A 794 -21.41 7.42 36.30
CA GLY A 794 -21.37 6.37 35.26
C GLY A 794 -22.63 6.31 34.40
N GLY A 795 -23.08 5.10 34.06
CA GLY A 795 -24.25 4.84 33.23
C GLY A 795 -25.51 4.59 34.06
N CYS A 796 -26.67 5.09 33.60
CA CYS A 796 -27.95 4.86 34.28
C CYS A 796 -28.56 3.47 34.01
N TRP A 797 -28.10 2.79 32.96
CA TRP A 797 -28.51 1.44 32.52
C TRP A 797 -30.01 1.22 32.28
N LYS A 798 -30.82 2.29 32.21
CA LYS A 798 -32.26 2.18 31.93
C LYS A 798 -32.53 1.53 30.59
N SER A 799 -33.57 0.70 30.53
CA SER A 799 -33.88 -0.11 29.35
C SER A 799 -34.78 0.64 28.38
N ARG A 800 -35.87 1.23 28.88
CA ARG A 800 -36.91 1.84 28.04
C ARG A 800 -37.15 3.30 28.39
N VAL A 801 -37.63 4.09 27.44
CA VAL A 801 -38.10 5.47 27.68
C VAL A 801 -39.47 5.47 28.34
N GLU A 802 -40.33 4.57 27.89
CA GLU A 802 -41.71 4.38 28.33
C GLU A 802 -42.04 2.89 28.41
N PRO A 803 -43.02 2.49 29.24
CA PRO A 803 -43.47 1.11 29.27
C PRO A 803 -44.17 0.74 27.95
N LEU A 804 -43.95 -0.49 27.47
CA LEU A 804 -44.58 -1.01 26.26
C LEU A 804 -45.83 -1.85 26.55
N GLY A 805 -46.00 -2.33 27.80
CA GLY A 805 -47.13 -3.16 28.19
C GLY A 805 -47.07 -4.59 27.63
N ASP A 806 -45.88 -5.05 27.26
CA ASP A 806 -45.62 -6.37 26.65
C ASP A 806 -45.35 -7.48 27.68
N GLY A 807 -45.36 -7.15 28.97
CA GLY A 807 -45.10 -8.09 30.06
C GLY A 807 -43.61 -8.34 30.36
N ASP A 808 -42.69 -7.62 29.71
CA ASP A 808 -41.25 -7.71 29.99
C ASP A 808 -40.88 -6.90 31.24
N GLU A 809 -39.99 -7.44 32.08
CA GLU A 809 -39.49 -6.77 33.29
C GLU A 809 -38.81 -5.41 33.01
N LYS A 810 -38.38 -5.17 31.76
CA LYS A 810 -37.84 -3.87 31.32
C LYS A 810 -38.84 -2.72 31.43
N ASP A 811 -40.15 -2.97 31.52
CA ASP A 811 -41.15 -1.93 31.85
C ASP A 811 -40.96 -1.33 33.25
N LYS A 812 -40.18 -1.98 34.13
CA LYS A 812 -39.76 -1.45 35.44
C LYS A 812 -38.43 -0.70 35.38
N SER A 813 -37.73 -0.72 34.25
CA SER A 813 -36.43 -0.07 34.02
C SER A 813 -36.55 1.10 33.05
N LEU A 814 -37.23 2.16 33.52
CA LEU A 814 -37.57 3.33 32.70
C LEU A 814 -36.57 4.48 32.87
N CYS A 815 -36.38 5.25 31.79
CA CYS A 815 -35.62 6.50 31.78
C CYS A 815 -36.12 7.43 32.89
N LEU A 816 -35.21 7.97 33.69
CA LEU A 816 -35.56 8.88 34.79
C LEU A 816 -35.81 10.33 34.34
N ARG A 817 -35.41 10.65 33.11
CA ARG A 817 -35.47 12.00 32.52
C ARG A 817 -35.94 11.93 31.05
N PRO A 818 -37.13 11.39 30.76
CA PRO A 818 -37.67 11.45 29.41
C PRO A 818 -38.11 12.88 29.09
N ILE A 819 -37.85 13.34 27.87
CA ILE A 819 -38.37 14.59 27.34
C ILE A 819 -39.35 14.30 26.21
N ALA A 820 -40.36 15.16 26.05
CA ALA A 820 -41.25 15.12 24.90
C ALA A 820 -40.72 16.04 23.81
N LEU A 821 -40.51 15.49 22.62
CA LEU A 821 -40.14 16.26 21.43
C LEU A 821 -41.38 16.90 20.81
N PRO A 822 -41.24 17.97 19.99
CA PRO A 822 -42.36 18.57 19.27
C PRO A 822 -43.15 17.59 18.38
N SER A 823 -42.50 16.51 17.93
CA SER A 823 -43.13 15.42 17.17
C SER A 823 -44.04 14.51 18.02
N GLY A 824 -44.11 14.72 19.34
CA GLY A 824 -44.84 13.89 20.28
C GLY A 824 -44.08 12.63 20.75
N ARG A 825 -42.93 12.31 20.13
CA ARG A 825 -42.05 11.21 20.58
C ARG A 825 -41.37 11.57 21.90
N LYS A 826 -41.13 10.57 22.75
CA LYS A 826 -40.27 10.73 23.93
C LYS A 826 -38.85 10.24 23.68
N LEU A 827 -37.89 10.98 24.22
CA LEU A 827 -36.46 10.70 24.10
C LEU A 827 -35.80 10.87 25.48
N PRO A 828 -34.78 10.07 25.86
CA PRO A 828 -33.96 10.37 27.03
C PRO A 828 -33.30 11.74 26.90
N GLN A 829 -33.36 12.56 27.95
CA GLN A 829 -32.70 13.88 27.96
C GLN A 829 -31.20 13.78 27.62
N CYS A 830 -30.53 12.70 28.03
CA CYS A 830 -29.11 12.47 27.75
C CYS A 830 -28.80 12.29 26.25
N LEU A 831 -29.74 11.75 25.46
CA LEU A 831 -29.64 11.62 24.01
C LEU A 831 -30.14 12.88 23.29
N ASP A 832 -31.09 13.61 23.89
CA ASP A 832 -31.53 14.92 23.42
C ASP A 832 -30.41 15.98 23.45
N MET A 833 -29.52 15.89 24.43
CA MET A 833 -28.36 16.78 24.53
C MET A 833 -27.34 16.57 23.39
N ILE A 834 -27.41 15.45 22.67
CA ILE A 834 -26.59 15.19 21.48
C ILE A 834 -27.36 15.69 20.25
N THR A 835 -26.88 16.80 19.71
CA THR A 835 -27.49 17.50 18.57
C THR A 835 -27.05 16.90 17.23
N ALA A 836 -27.82 17.15 16.17
CA ALA A 836 -27.41 16.79 14.81
C ALA A 836 -26.08 17.44 14.42
N ARG A 837 -25.83 18.69 14.82
CA ARG A 837 -24.57 19.39 14.53
C ARG A 837 -23.36 18.67 15.12
N GLN A 838 -23.43 18.21 16.37
CA GLN A 838 -22.32 17.46 16.98
C GLN A 838 -22.04 16.15 16.26
N VAL A 839 -23.08 15.43 15.80
CA VAL A 839 -22.90 14.22 15.00
C VAL A 839 -22.28 14.56 13.65
N ILE A 840 -22.72 15.64 13.00
CA ILE A 840 -22.14 16.12 11.74
C ILE A 840 -20.66 16.49 11.93
N ASP A 841 -20.31 17.25 12.98
CA ASP A 841 -18.92 17.61 13.29
C ASP A 841 -18.05 16.35 13.48
N ALA A 842 -18.57 15.36 14.20
CA ALA A 842 -17.89 14.09 14.41
C ALA A 842 -17.68 13.31 13.09
N VAL A 843 -18.62 13.37 12.15
CA VAL A 843 -18.45 12.79 10.81
C VAL A 843 -17.41 13.58 10.00
N GLU A 844 -17.50 14.92 9.98
CA GLU A 844 -16.54 15.80 9.27
C GLU A 844 -15.09 15.57 9.74
N ASN A 845 -14.88 15.30 11.04
CA ASN A 845 -13.55 15.02 11.58
C ASN A 845 -12.88 13.78 10.95
N TYR A 846 -13.65 12.86 10.37
CA TYR A 846 -13.13 11.72 9.63
C TYR A 846 -12.96 11.98 8.14
N LEU A 847 -13.62 13.01 7.60
CA LEU A 847 -13.51 13.33 6.19
C LEU A 847 -12.19 14.08 5.95
N PRO A 848 -11.48 13.77 4.86
CA PRO A 848 -10.37 14.62 4.43
C PRO A 848 -10.93 16.03 4.27
N HIS A 849 -10.31 17.01 4.92
CA HIS A 849 -10.77 18.39 4.83
C HIS A 849 -10.70 18.79 3.36
N SER A 850 -11.85 18.84 2.69
CA SER A 850 -12.00 19.64 1.49
C SER A 850 -11.65 21.05 1.92
N ARG A 851 -10.45 21.51 1.55
CA ARG A 851 -10.16 22.94 1.56
C ARG A 851 -11.35 23.58 0.83
N PRO A 852 -12.07 24.53 1.44
CA PRO A 852 -13.09 25.25 0.71
C PRO A 852 -12.41 25.87 -0.51
N ASP A 853 -13.16 25.94 -1.61
CA ASP A 853 -12.76 26.64 -2.83
C ASP A 853 -11.98 27.91 -2.47
N THR A 854 -10.78 28.03 -3.05
CA THR A 854 -9.90 29.16 -2.87
C THR A 854 -10.72 30.45 -2.97
N PRO A 855 -10.78 31.28 -1.91
CA PRO A 855 -11.42 32.58 -2.02
C PRO A 855 -10.70 33.36 -3.11
N THR A 856 -11.47 34.07 -3.94
CA THR A 856 -10.98 35.04 -4.90
C THR A 856 -9.83 35.87 -4.33
N GLN A 857 -8.83 36.15 -5.17
CA GLN A 857 -7.51 36.78 -4.93
C GLN A 857 -7.43 38.08 -4.10
N GLN A 858 -8.44 38.46 -3.32
CA GLN A 858 -8.48 39.72 -2.58
C GLN A 858 -8.28 39.63 -1.06
N ASP A 859 -8.33 38.46 -0.43
CA ASP A 859 -8.18 38.33 1.04
C ASP A 859 -6.88 37.65 1.52
N ALA A 860 -5.88 37.51 0.65
CA ALA A 860 -4.57 36.91 0.98
C ALA A 860 -3.60 37.89 1.67
N ARG A 861 -4.06 38.60 2.71
CA ARG A 861 -3.17 39.31 3.64
C ARG A 861 -3.65 39.03 5.05
N VAL A 862 -2.73 38.49 5.86
CA VAL A 862 -2.89 38.09 7.27
C VAL A 862 -3.33 36.63 7.44
N TYR A 863 -2.38 35.69 7.44
CA TYR A 863 -2.27 34.64 8.48
C TYR A 863 -0.86 34.00 8.47
N ASN A 864 -0.37 33.74 9.68
CA ASN A 864 1.01 33.47 10.13
C ASN A 864 1.82 32.36 9.42
N ASP A 865 3.08 32.69 9.15
CA ASP A 865 4.20 31.76 8.94
C ASP A 865 4.68 31.21 10.30
N SER A 866 4.58 29.89 10.49
CA SER A 866 4.94 29.20 11.74
C SER A 866 6.36 28.64 11.76
N ARG A 867 7.31 29.21 11.01
CA ARG A 867 8.73 28.76 10.98
C ARG A 867 9.75 29.75 11.57
N LEU A 868 9.30 30.83 12.21
CA LEU A 868 10.19 31.82 12.82
C LEU A 868 10.15 31.73 14.35
N ARG A 869 11.34 31.63 14.97
CA ARG A 869 11.53 31.83 16.42
C ARG A 869 12.24 33.15 16.65
N SER A 870 12.17 33.70 17.86
CA SER A 870 12.92 34.91 18.23
C SER A 870 14.27 34.55 18.83
N CYS A 871 15.33 35.26 18.44
CA CYS A 871 16.64 35.15 19.09
C CYS A 871 16.49 35.49 20.58
N PRO A 872 16.94 34.62 21.52
CA PRO A 872 16.76 34.87 22.96
C PRO A 872 17.58 36.06 23.48
N HIS A 873 18.55 36.57 22.70
CA HIS A 873 19.42 37.67 23.08
C HIS A 873 18.95 39.03 22.52
N CYS A 874 18.65 39.10 21.21
CA CYS A 874 18.28 40.37 20.57
C CYS A 874 16.83 40.42 20.06
N LEU A 875 16.07 39.33 20.24
CA LEU A 875 14.66 39.18 19.86
C LEU A 875 14.35 39.28 18.36
N SER A 876 15.37 39.44 17.50
CA SER A 876 15.20 39.41 16.06
C SER A 876 14.65 38.05 15.60
N PRO A 877 13.77 38.02 14.57
CA PRO A 877 13.28 36.77 13.99
C PRO A 877 14.44 35.98 13.38
N VAL A 878 14.50 34.69 13.65
CA VAL A 878 15.49 33.75 13.12
C VAL A 878 14.79 32.48 12.68
N SER A 879 15.33 31.81 11.66
CA SER A 879 14.81 30.53 11.20
C SER A 879 14.99 29.45 12.28
N THR A 880 14.15 28.42 12.28
CA THR A 880 14.35 27.24 13.14
C THR A 880 15.65 26.50 12.82
N ASP A 881 16.18 26.66 11.61
CA ASP A 881 17.38 25.96 11.12
C ASP A 881 18.68 26.77 11.35
N ASP A 882 18.58 28.02 11.84
CA ASP A 882 19.75 28.87 12.11
C ASP A 882 20.44 28.46 13.42
N PHE A 883 21.76 28.24 13.35
CA PHE A 883 22.60 27.96 14.52
C PHE A 883 23.10 29.24 15.23
N PHE A 884 23.21 30.36 14.50
CA PHE A 884 23.64 31.67 15.00
C PHE A 884 22.71 32.77 14.51
N CYS A 885 22.47 33.79 15.34
CA CYS A 885 21.67 34.94 14.95
C CYS A 885 22.44 35.79 13.94
N THR A 886 21.90 35.99 12.74
CA THR A 886 22.51 36.84 11.71
C THR A 886 22.59 38.31 12.09
N ASN A 887 21.81 38.75 13.09
CA ASN A 887 21.81 40.13 13.57
C ASN A 887 22.87 40.39 14.66
N CYS A 888 23.00 39.51 15.66
CA CYS A 888 23.92 39.72 16.79
C CYS A 888 25.12 38.76 16.82
N GLY A 889 25.13 37.71 16.00
CA GLY A 889 26.20 36.69 15.95
C GLY A 889 26.12 35.63 17.05
N ASP A 890 25.18 35.75 18.00
CA ASP A 890 25.10 34.82 19.14
C ASP A 890 24.50 33.46 18.76
N PRO A 891 24.97 32.36 19.36
CA PRO A 891 24.42 31.02 19.15
C PRO A 891 22.98 30.88 19.67
N LEU A 892 22.12 30.21 18.90
CA LEU A 892 20.68 30.11 19.14
C LEU A 892 20.25 28.83 19.91
N VAL A 893 21.21 28.13 20.53
CA VAL A 893 20.99 26.86 21.25
C VAL A 893 21.64 26.91 22.65
N PRO A 894 20.94 26.59 23.76
CA PRO A 894 21.40 26.86 25.14
C PRO A 894 22.63 26.10 25.64
N HIS A 895 23.24 25.20 24.85
CA HIS A 895 24.28 24.26 25.33
C HIS A 895 25.65 24.40 24.64
N LEU A 896 25.85 25.38 23.76
CA LEU A 896 27.16 25.72 23.22
C LEU A 896 27.76 26.92 23.96
N ARG A 897 28.17 26.71 25.23
CA ARG A 897 29.17 27.59 25.85
C ARG A 897 30.55 27.07 25.49
N LEU A 898 31.14 27.62 24.44
CA LEU A 898 32.58 27.55 24.25
C LEU A 898 33.22 28.38 25.38
N ASN A 899 33.96 27.70 26.26
CA ASN A 899 34.83 28.36 27.22
C ASN A 899 35.87 29.17 26.46
N ALA A 900 35.74 30.49 26.50
CA ALA A 900 36.82 31.39 26.16
C ALA A 900 37.73 31.53 27.38
N THR A 901 38.93 30.95 27.31
CA THR A 901 40.09 31.42 28.07
C THR A 901 41.30 31.46 27.13
N ASP A 902 41.72 32.69 26.92
CA ASP A 902 43.09 33.20 26.84
C ASP A 902 43.97 32.97 25.61
N ASP A 903 44.30 34.15 25.08
CA ASP A 903 45.58 34.63 24.57
C ASP A 903 45.90 34.61 23.06
N LYS A 904 45.94 35.85 22.58
CA LYS A 904 46.50 36.47 21.36
C LYS A 904 48.02 36.25 21.21
N PRO A 905 48.65 36.62 20.07
CA PRO A 905 48.17 37.48 18.98
C PRO A 905 48.02 36.83 17.60
#